data_AF-A0A1S3Z8J2-F1
#
_entry.id   AF-A0A1S3Z8J2-F1
#
_cell.length_a   1.000
_cell.length_b   1.000
_cell.length_c   1.000
_cell.angle_alpha   90.00
_cell.angle_beta   90.00
_cell.angle_gamma   90.00
#
_symmetry.space_group_name_H-M   'P 1'
#
loop_
_entity.id
_entity.type
_entity.pdbx_description
1 polymer ?
#
loop_
_entity_poly.entity_id
_entity_poly.type
_entity_poly.pdbx_seq_one_letter_code
_entity_poly.pdbx_strand_id
1 'polypeptide(L)'
;MERDLEFVIDELMINSGNAVESVTETLNSISSEIKRLLQMLKDFGAKVLVTLKNVGGQVLLTLKNIGGEMVVTMKNIGGGFASWFNRVFPPETRTEKIKEWCKFALCFIGILVILYVSFYVGKVGAEIMKNIFGNGFPSWFTTVFPPGTRVQMIKEWCQVALYIIKFLLRSTEQDDESFRVGKMVATVKNFGDGFADVFPPPGTKLHKIKEWCQVASPFIGLLLRWLQEDAETYYQGVKSQLELTNLEGESSMYAAVLGLILLLPNYLKEKNDKIKPAKAQGPVIGIDLATTYSSVDVLPGPMIGIDLGTTYSSVGVWQHDHVEIIANGQGNRRTPSYVSFTDLERLIGHVAEKEVARNPTNTVFAAKRLIGRRFSDASVQSDMKLWPFQVGAVAGDKPPRIGVYYKGEKKQFTAEEISAMVLMKMKEIAEAFLGTSVRNAVVTVPAYFNDSQRQATKDAGVIAGLNVMRIINEPTAAALAYYGLDNKATGVAEKNVLIFDLGGGTLDVSILTIVEGSLFVVKATAGDTSLGGEDFTNRLVNHFVQEFKIKSTKDITSNPMALQRLRTACESAKRTLSSSAQTTIEIVNLYEGIDLSSTITRTKFEELNMDLFAKCVTSVERCLRDARMIQISVHDVVLIGGSTKIPKVQQLLQDLFNGKELCKSINPDEAVAYGAVVHAAILSGERKVQDLLPLDVTPLSLSVRSDTSHNNAVTSIPKNTTIPTRNKHFTIYPHTKTIQVFEGEKVKITDNNLLGEFELSGVPPKSPQITARLQIDANGILNVSTEDTTNGKKNKITVTNNKGRLSKEEIEKMVQEAEKYKSEDEEHKRKVKAKNALENYSNNMKKAVKDYKETIEDATEQSNQWLNGNHLAGADQIEGKLKELQSLCNSMTAKMYPGAGGDM
;
A
#
# COMPACT_ATOMS: atom_id res chain seq x y z
N MET A 1 -20.83 41.54 9.88
CA MET A 1 -21.29 41.03 8.57
C MET A 1 -21.46 42.16 7.54
N GLU A 2 -20.68 43.25 7.63
CA GLU A 2 -20.78 44.43 6.74
C GLU A 2 -19.42 45.11 6.46
N ARG A 3 -18.28 44.40 6.58
CA ARG A 3 -16.93 45.03 6.52
C ARG A 3 -15.79 44.24 5.82
N ASP A 4 -16.06 43.26 4.98
CA ASP A 4 -14.99 42.49 4.31
C ASP A 4 -14.99 42.69 2.78
N LEU A 5 -14.65 43.90 2.35
CA LEU A 5 -14.31 44.19 0.96
C LEU A 5 -13.07 45.09 0.93
N GLU A 6 -11.96 44.59 1.48
CA GLU A 6 -10.63 45.16 1.28
C GLU A 6 -9.84 44.34 0.27
N PHE A 7 -9.38 45.06 -0.75
CA PHE A 7 -8.50 44.65 -1.82
C PHE A 7 -7.11 44.34 -1.22
N VAL A 8 -6.61 43.12 -1.36
CA VAL A 8 -5.21 42.80 -1.04
C VAL A 8 -4.51 42.40 -2.35
N ILE A 9 -3.82 43.37 -2.95
CA ILE A 9 -2.70 43.13 -3.85
C ILE A 9 -1.45 43.46 -3.03
N ASP A 10 -0.89 42.46 -2.34
CA ASP A 10 0.36 42.66 -1.59
C ASP A 10 1.58 42.15 -2.39
N GLU A 11 2.45 43.13 -2.65
CA GLU A 11 3.92 43.10 -2.80
C GLU A 11 4.58 42.19 -3.86
N LEU A 12 4.77 42.76 -5.05
CA LEU A 12 5.85 42.42 -5.97
C LEU A 12 7.09 43.28 -5.63
N MET A 13 8.00 42.77 -4.79
CA MET A 13 9.36 43.33 -4.70
C MET A 13 10.24 42.74 -5.80
N ILE A 14 10.58 43.56 -6.78
CA ILE A 14 11.39 43.21 -7.96
C ILE A 14 12.84 43.67 -7.70
N ASN A 15 13.76 42.73 -7.46
CA ASN A 15 15.19 42.96 -7.72
C ASN A 15 15.47 42.48 -9.15
N SER A 16 15.65 43.43 -10.08
CA SER A 16 15.73 43.12 -11.52
C SER A 16 17.13 43.33 -12.11
N GLY A 17 17.53 42.37 -12.93
CA GLY A 17 18.37 42.57 -14.11
C GLY A 17 17.57 42.17 -15.37
N ASN A 18 17.21 43.16 -16.18
CA ASN A 18 16.95 43.16 -17.63
C ASN A 18 15.92 42.23 -18.33
N ALA A 19 15.02 41.51 -17.64
CA ALA A 19 13.96 40.71 -18.31
C ALA A 19 12.50 41.09 -17.96
N VAL A 20 12.27 42.18 -17.21
CA VAL A 20 11.00 42.38 -16.48
C VAL A 20 9.96 43.28 -17.20
N GLU A 21 10.33 44.15 -18.13
CA GLU A 21 9.36 45.09 -18.75
C GLU A 21 8.24 44.38 -19.54
N SER A 22 8.56 43.36 -20.35
CA SER A 22 7.52 42.66 -21.16
C SER A 22 6.56 41.79 -20.33
N VAL A 23 7.02 41.31 -19.17
CA VAL A 23 6.23 40.49 -18.25
C VAL A 23 5.23 41.36 -17.48
N THR A 24 5.63 42.60 -17.12
CA THR A 24 4.78 43.56 -16.41
C THR A 24 3.64 44.08 -17.30
N GLU A 25 3.88 44.40 -18.57
CA GLU A 25 2.82 44.79 -19.52
C GLU A 25 1.83 43.64 -19.79
N THR A 26 2.34 42.42 -19.94
CA THR A 26 1.51 41.22 -20.16
C THR A 26 0.61 40.93 -18.95
N LEU A 27 1.13 41.08 -17.73
CA LEU A 27 0.37 40.93 -16.49
C LEU A 27 -0.68 42.04 -16.31
N ASN A 28 -0.36 43.28 -16.69
CA ASN A 28 -1.28 44.42 -16.60
C ASN A 28 -2.47 44.29 -17.57
N SER A 29 -2.25 43.78 -18.79
CA SER A 29 -3.32 43.50 -19.75
C SER A 29 -4.21 42.32 -19.32
N ILE A 30 -3.62 41.25 -18.75
CA ILE A 30 -4.40 40.14 -18.18
C ILE A 30 -5.23 40.63 -16.98
N SER A 31 -4.69 41.54 -16.16
CA SER A 31 -5.40 42.17 -15.05
C SER A 31 -6.61 43.01 -15.52
N SER A 32 -6.53 43.74 -16.65
CA SER A 32 -7.66 44.54 -17.15
C SER A 32 -8.82 43.69 -17.66
N GLU A 33 -8.53 42.60 -18.36
CA GLU A 33 -9.55 41.70 -18.91
C GLU A 33 -10.24 40.91 -17.78
N ILE A 34 -9.49 40.50 -16.75
CA ILE A 34 -10.05 39.85 -15.56
C ILE A 34 -10.92 40.84 -14.77
N LYS A 35 -10.53 42.11 -14.66
CA LYS A 35 -11.38 43.16 -14.04
C LYS A 35 -12.70 43.37 -14.80
N ARG A 36 -12.69 43.35 -16.14
CA ARG A 36 -13.91 43.41 -16.97
C ARG A 36 -14.83 42.22 -16.74
N LEU A 37 -14.27 41.02 -16.73
CA LEU A 37 -15.01 39.77 -16.55
C LEU A 37 -15.61 39.69 -15.13
N LEU A 38 -14.88 40.20 -14.13
CA LEU A 38 -15.38 40.30 -12.75
C LEU A 38 -16.45 41.37 -12.56
N GLN A 39 -16.36 42.50 -13.26
CA GLN A 39 -17.42 43.51 -13.27
C GLN A 39 -18.71 42.93 -13.86
N MET A 40 -18.63 42.21 -14.98
CA MET A 40 -19.78 41.50 -15.55
C MET A 40 -20.39 40.52 -14.55
N LEU A 41 -19.58 39.65 -13.92
CA LEU A 41 -20.08 38.68 -12.94
C LEU A 41 -20.72 39.34 -11.69
N LYS A 42 -20.21 40.51 -11.29
CA LYS A 42 -20.77 41.33 -10.21
C LYS A 42 -22.12 41.95 -10.59
N ASP A 43 -22.28 42.42 -11.82
CA ASP A 43 -23.55 42.96 -12.34
C ASP A 43 -24.65 41.88 -12.45
N PHE A 44 -24.27 40.59 -12.53
CA PHE A 44 -25.15 39.43 -12.45
C PHE A 44 -25.39 38.89 -11.03
N GLY A 45 -24.90 39.57 -9.98
CA GLY A 45 -25.14 39.21 -8.58
C GLY A 45 -24.31 38.02 -8.05
N ALA A 46 -23.31 37.54 -8.80
CA ALA A 46 -22.48 36.41 -8.40
C ALA A 46 -21.37 36.83 -7.40
N LYS A 47 -21.22 36.10 -6.29
CA LYS A 47 -20.13 36.30 -5.32
C LYS A 47 -18.96 35.36 -5.64
N VAL A 48 -17.95 35.85 -6.36
CA VAL A 48 -16.79 35.04 -6.79
C VAL A 48 -15.50 35.57 -6.16
N LEU A 49 -14.75 34.70 -5.49
CA LEU A 49 -13.39 34.93 -5.02
C LEU A 49 -12.40 34.59 -6.13
N VAL A 50 -11.51 35.54 -6.46
CA VAL A 50 -10.48 35.36 -7.48
C VAL A 50 -9.10 35.44 -6.84
N THR A 51 -8.21 34.53 -7.21
CA THR A 51 -6.82 34.54 -6.75
C THR A 51 -5.89 34.41 -7.94
N LEU A 52 -4.96 35.36 -8.08
CA LEU A 52 -3.87 35.35 -9.04
C LEU A 52 -2.55 35.16 -8.30
N LYS A 53 -1.76 34.15 -8.63
CA LYS A 53 -0.43 33.93 -8.05
C LYS A 53 0.61 33.67 -9.13
N ASN A 54 1.76 34.36 -9.03
CA ASN A 54 2.94 34.01 -9.81
C ASN A 54 3.76 32.98 -9.02
N VAL A 55 3.91 31.78 -9.56
CA VAL A 55 4.72 30.71 -8.95
C VAL A 55 5.72 30.23 -9.99
N GLY A 56 6.99 30.60 -9.82
CA GLY A 56 8.07 30.14 -10.70
C GLY A 56 7.93 30.56 -12.17
N GLY A 57 7.45 31.78 -12.45
CA GLY A 57 7.23 32.29 -13.82
C GLY A 57 5.91 31.85 -14.45
N GLN A 58 5.01 31.23 -13.68
CA GLN A 58 3.68 30.81 -14.12
C GLN A 58 2.60 31.60 -13.39
N VAL A 59 1.58 32.06 -14.12
CA VAL A 59 0.43 32.76 -13.56
C VAL A 59 -0.70 31.76 -13.30
N LEU A 60 -1.03 31.55 -12.03
CA LEU A 60 -2.13 30.71 -11.60
C LEU A 60 -3.35 31.58 -11.28
N LEU A 61 -4.45 31.39 -12.03
CA LEU A 61 -5.74 32.03 -11.79
C LEU A 61 -6.72 31.01 -11.20
N THR A 62 -7.31 31.35 -10.06
CA THR A 62 -8.34 30.54 -9.38
C THR A 62 -9.61 31.37 -9.22
N LEU A 63 -10.76 30.82 -9.63
CA LEU A 63 -12.09 31.43 -9.44
C LEU A 63 -12.92 30.51 -8.53
N LYS A 64 -13.52 31.05 -7.46
CA LYS A 64 -14.33 30.28 -6.50
C LYS A 64 -15.65 31.00 -6.19
N ASN A 65 -16.78 30.41 -6.54
CA ASN A 65 -18.10 30.95 -6.18
C ASN A 65 -18.45 30.64 -4.71
N ILE A 66 -18.89 31.64 -3.95
CA ILE A 66 -19.30 31.49 -2.55
C ILE A 66 -20.79 31.13 -2.53
N GLY A 67 -21.12 29.85 -2.72
CA GLY A 67 -22.51 29.36 -2.63
C GLY A 67 -22.83 28.02 -3.31
N GLY A 68 -21.92 27.45 -4.09
CA GLY A 68 -22.07 26.16 -4.76
C GLY A 68 -20.90 25.95 -5.72
N GLU A 69 -20.15 24.87 -5.54
CA GLU A 69 -18.78 24.74 -6.06
C GLU A 69 -18.71 24.57 -7.59
N MET A 70 -18.08 25.53 -8.26
CA MET A 70 -17.39 25.33 -9.54
C MET A 70 -15.95 25.79 -9.32
N VAL A 71 -14.99 24.86 -9.43
CA VAL A 71 -13.55 25.13 -9.30
C VAL A 71 -12.93 24.92 -10.68
N VAL A 72 -12.66 25.99 -11.41
CA VAL A 72 -11.88 25.93 -12.65
C VAL A 72 -10.44 26.27 -12.30
N THR A 73 -9.57 25.26 -12.31
CA THR A 73 -8.12 25.44 -12.14
C THR A 73 -7.46 25.29 -13.50
N MET A 74 -6.96 26.37 -14.09
CA MET A 74 -6.06 26.27 -15.24
C MET A 74 -4.64 26.07 -14.72
N LYS A 75 -4.18 24.81 -14.70
CA LYS A 75 -2.74 24.48 -14.58
C LYS A 75 -2.17 24.39 -15.99
N ASN A 76 -1.04 25.04 -16.23
CA ASN A 76 -0.33 24.81 -17.49
C ASN A 76 0.23 23.38 -17.53
N ILE A 77 0.24 22.87 -18.76
CA ILE A 77 0.48 21.54 -19.26
C ILE A 77 1.94 21.14 -18.99
N GLY A 78 2.18 19.87 -18.66
CA GLY A 78 3.49 19.33 -18.24
C GLY A 78 4.65 19.61 -19.21
N GLY A 79 5.88 19.37 -18.72
CA GLY A 79 7.13 19.74 -19.39
C GLY A 79 7.33 19.25 -20.83
N GLY A 80 6.57 18.25 -21.30
CA GLY A 80 6.55 17.84 -22.70
C GLY A 80 5.94 18.88 -23.65
N PHE A 81 4.89 19.59 -23.23
CA PHE A 81 4.25 20.62 -24.05
C PHE A 81 5.14 21.86 -24.16
N ALA A 82 5.78 22.30 -23.07
CA ALA A 82 6.71 23.43 -23.11
C ALA A 82 7.95 23.12 -23.99
N SER A 83 8.45 21.88 -23.94
CA SER A 83 9.56 21.42 -24.80
C SER A 83 9.15 21.35 -26.26
N TRP A 84 7.95 20.86 -26.57
CA TRP A 84 7.41 20.79 -27.93
C TRP A 84 7.07 22.19 -28.48
N PHE A 85 6.38 23.03 -27.70
CA PHE A 85 5.97 24.38 -28.08
C PHE A 85 7.18 25.29 -28.38
N ASN A 86 8.23 25.20 -27.56
CA ASN A 86 9.48 25.92 -27.78
C ASN A 86 10.31 25.35 -28.95
N ARG A 87 10.00 24.12 -29.42
CA ARG A 87 10.69 23.48 -30.55
C ARG A 87 9.97 23.75 -31.88
N VAL A 88 8.66 23.96 -31.83
CA VAL A 88 7.80 24.15 -33.00
C VAL A 88 7.65 25.63 -33.39
N PHE A 89 7.59 26.55 -32.42
CA PHE A 89 7.36 27.97 -32.72
C PHE A 89 8.62 28.82 -32.44
N PRO A 90 9.01 29.75 -33.33
CA PRO A 90 10.10 30.70 -33.10
C PRO A 90 9.87 31.61 -31.88
N PRO A 91 10.92 32.07 -31.17
CA PRO A 91 10.80 32.90 -29.97
C PRO A 91 9.91 34.15 -30.18
N GLU A 92 9.99 34.78 -31.34
CA GLU A 92 9.22 35.97 -31.69
C GLU A 92 7.70 35.75 -31.80
N THR A 93 7.23 34.54 -32.15
CA THR A 93 5.80 34.25 -32.39
C THR A 93 5.13 33.48 -31.25
N ARG A 94 5.91 32.96 -30.29
CA ARG A 94 5.40 32.19 -29.14
C ARG A 94 4.38 32.94 -28.31
N THR A 95 4.64 34.21 -28.02
CA THR A 95 3.73 35.05 -27.21
C THR A 95 2.40 35.26 -27.91
N GLU A 96 2.40 35.38 -29.23
CA GLU A 96 1.19 35.52 -30.04
C GLU A 96 0.41 34.21 -30.13
N LYS A 97 1.10 33.08 -30.30
CA LYS A 97 0.50 31.74 -30.30
C LYS A 97 -0.08 31.33 -28.95
N ILE A 98 0.56 31.71 -27.84
CA ILE A 98 0.01 31.55 -26.49
C ILE A 98 -1.24 32.42 -26.31
N LYS A 99 -1.24 33.66 -26.80
CA LYS A 99 -2.41 34.54 -26.78
C LYS A 99 -3.57 33.96 -27.60
N GLU A 100 -3.32 33.38 -28.77
CA GLU A 100 -4.34 32.69 -29.59
C GLU A 100 -4.90 31.46 -28.87
N TRP A 101 -4.05 30.67 -28.23
CA TRP A 101 -4.46 29.49 -27.44
C TRP A 101 -5.28 29.87 -26.20
N CYS A 102 -4.88 30.88 -25.46
CA CYS A 102 -5.64 31.38 -24.31
C CYS A 102 -6.98 31.97 -24.76
N LYS A 103 -7.02 32.69 -25.89
CA LYS A 103 -8.27 33.17 -26.50
C LYS A 103 -9.19 32.02 -26.88
N PHE A 104 -8.67 30.98 -27.54
CA PHE A 104 -9.44 29.80 -27.90
C PHE A 104 -9.99 29.07 -26.67
N ALA A 105 -9.16 28.83 -25.64
CA ALA A 105 -9.57 28.18 -24.41
C ALA A 105 -10.61 29.00 -23.62
N LEU A 106 -10.44 30.32 -23.54
CA LEU A 106 -11.39 31.22 -22.87
C LEU A 106 -12.71 31.36 -23.64
N CYS A 107 -12.68 31.43 -24.98
CA CYS A 107 -13.88 31.39 -25.81
C CYS A 107 -14.61 30.06 -25.65
N PHE A 108 -13.89 28.94 -25.59
CA PHE A 108 -14.46 27.61 -25.42
C PHE A 108 -15.07 27.41 -24.02
N ILE A 109 -14.39 27.87 -22.96
CA ILE A 109 -14.93 27.86 -21.59
C ILE A 109 -16.13 28.81 -21.47
N GLY A 110 -16.08 29.97 -22.10
CA GLY A 110 -17.21 30.90 -22.19
C GLY A 110 -18.43 30.27 -22.87
N ILE A 111 -18.23 29.56 -23.98
CA ILE A 111 -19.30 28.82 -24.67
C ILE A 111 -19.86 27.71 -23.78
N LEU A 112 -19.03 26.96 -23.05
CA LEU A 112 -19.50 25.91 -22.13
C LEU A 112 -20.29 26.48 -20.94
N VAL A 113 -19.85 27.62 -20.37
CA VAL A 113 -20.55 28.31 -19.28
C VAL A 113 -21.86 28.93 -19.77
N ILE A 114 -21.88 29.53 -20.96
CA ILE A 114 -23.09 30.11 -21.58
C ILE A 114 -24.09 29.01 -21.94
N LEU A 115 -23.66 27.87 -22.48
CA LEU A 115 -24.52 26.72 -22.76
C LEU A 115 -25.09 26.12 -21.46
N TYR A 116 -24.30 26.09 -20.38
CA TYR A 116 -24.74 25.62 -19.07
C TYR A 116 -25.77 26.56 -18.42
N VAL A 117 -25.53 27.88 -18.46
CA VAL A 117 -26.44 28.90 -17.91
C VAL A 117 -27.72 29.03 -18.76
N SER A 118 -27.62 28.91 -20.09
CA SER A 118 -28.78 28.95 -21.00
C SER A 118 -29.77 27.81 -20.77
N PHE A 119 -29.31 26.71 -20.16
CA PHE A 119 -30.16 25.55 -19.87
C PHE A 119 -30.94 25.68 -18.56
N TYR A 120 -30.49 26.53 -17.61
CA TYR A 120 -31.16 26.71 -16.32
C TYR A 120 -32.20 27.84 -16.30
N VAL A 121 -32.15 28.79 -17.24
CA VAL A 121 -33.02 30.00 -17.23
C VAL A 121 -34.06 30.02 -18.38
N GLY A 122 -34.18 28.93 -19.14
CA GLY A 122 -35.23 28.80 -20.17
C GLY A 122 -35.16 29.88 -21.26
N LYS A 123 -36.28 30.57 -21.53
CA LYS A 123 -36.45 31.55 -22.64
C LYS A 123 -35.34 32.62 -22.72
N VAL A 124 -34.71 32.98 -21.60
CA VAL A 124 -33.63 33.97 -21.56
C VAL A 124 -32.35 33.46 -22.25
N GLY A 125 -32.06 32.15 -22.17
CA GLY A 125 -30.90 31.54 -22.83
C GLY A 125 -30.98 31.54 -24.37
N ALA A 126 -32.20 31.47 -24.93
CA ALA A 126 -32.42 31.52 -26.37
C ALA A 126 -32.19 32.94 -26.94
N GLU A 127 -32.60 33.98 -26.22
CA GLU A 127 -32.37 35.37 -26.61
C GLU A 127 -30.87 35.76 -26.50
N ILE A 128 -30.17 35.20 -25.51
CA ILE A 128 -28.71 35.35 -25.34
C ILE A 128 -27.94 34.73 -26.51
N MET A 129 -28.30 33.52 -26.95
CA MET A 129 -27.66 32.84 -28.09
C MET A 129 -27.91 33.56 -29.42
N LYS A 130 -29.09 34.15 -29.59
CA LYS A 130 -29.46 34.97 -30.75
C LYS A 130 -28.68 36.30 -30.80
N ASN A 131 -28.36 36.88 -29.64
CA ASN A 131 -27.53 38.10 -29.56
C ASN A 131 -26.04 37.84 -29.78
N ILE A 132 -25.53 36.64 -29.48
CA ILE A 132 -24.10 36.28 -29.63
C ILE A 132 -23.77 35.76 -31.04
N PHE A 133 -24.63 34.93 -31.63
CA PHE A 133 -24.38 34.29 -32.94
C PHE A 133 -25.20 34.89 -34.10
N GLY A 134 -25.96 35.95 -33.83
CA GLY A 134 -26.92 36.53 -34.78
C GLY A 134 -28.09 35.58 -35.09
N ASN A 135 -28.90 35.94 -36.10
CA ASN A 135 -30.08 35.17 -36.53
C ASN A 135 -29.79 33.76 -37.09
N GLY A 136 -28.55 33.28 -37.01
CA GLY A 136 -28.08 32.04 -37.63
C GLY A 136 -28.10 30.79 -36.76
N PHE A 137 -28.47 30.85 -35.47
CA PHE A 137 -28.67 29.62 -34.69
C PHE A 137 -30.09 29.08 -34.95
N PRO A 138 -30.26 27.92 -35.61
CA PRO A 138 -31.56 27.67 -36.21
C PRO A 138 -32.58 27.15 -35.19
N SER A 139 -33.77 27.74 -35.22
CA SER A 139 -34.97 27.28 -34.50
C SER A 139 -35.33 25.81 -34.78
N TRP A 140 -34.78 25.18 -35.82
CA TRP A 140 -35.00 23.76 -36.09
C TRP A 140 -34.35 22.84 -35.05
N PHE A 141 -33.26 23.22 -34.37
CA PHE A 141 -32.57 22.34 -33.41
C PHE A 141 -33.43 22.03 -32.17
N THR A 142 -34.24 23.00 -31.73
CA THR A 142 -35.19 22.83 -30.64
C THR A 142 -36.52 22.23 -31.09
N THR A 143 -36.83 22.29 -32.39
CA THR A 143 -38.08 21.81 -33.01
C THR A 143 -37.99 20.36 -33.49
N VAL A 144 -36.80 19.91 -33.92
CA VAL A 144 -36.60 18.59 -34.56
C VAL A 144 -36.22 17.50 -33.56
N PHE A 145 -35.59 17.83 -32.43
CA PHE A 145 -35.08 16.83 -31.49
C PHE A 145 -35.70 16.96 -30.09
N PRO A 146 -36.25 15.87 -29.51
CA PRO A 146 -36.76 15.86 -28.14
C PRO A 146 -35.66 16.21 -27.11
N PRO A 147 -36.02 16.75 -25.93
CA PRO A 147 -35.05 17.10 -24.89
C PRO A 147 -34.09 15.96 -24.51
N GLY A 148 -34.56 14.72 -24.42
CA GLY A 148 -33.73 13.55 -24.10
C GLY A 148 -32.68 13.23 -25.17
N THR A 149 -33.07 13.29 -26.45
CA THR A 149 -32.17 13.03 -27.59
C THR A 149 -31.09 14.10 -27.73
N ARG A 150 -31.42 15.36 -27.40
CA ARG A 150 -30.45 16.48 -27.39
C ARG A 150 -29.37 16.31 -26.31
N VAL A 151 -29.75 15.84 -25.13
CA VAL A 151 -28.80 15.54 -24.04
C VAL A 151 -27.88 14.38 -24.40
N GLN A 152 -28.41 13.36 -25.09
CA GLN A 152 -27.62 12.22 -25.57
C GLN A 152 -26.61 12.66 -26.64
N MET A 153 -27.03 13.42 -27.65
CA MET A 153 -26.12 13.91 -28.71
C MET A 153 -25.02 14.81 -28.15
N ILE A 154 -25.32 15.68 -27.20
CA ILE A 154 -24.31 16.56 -26.58
C ILE A 154 -23.36 15.77 -25.69
N LYS A 155 -23.83 14.74 -24.96
CA LYS A 155 -22.96 13.82 -24.21
C LYS A 155 -21.99 13.08 -25.13
N GLU A 156 -22.49 12.62 -26.28
CA GLU A 156 -21.68 11.89 -27.26
C GLU A 156 -20.70 12.83 -27.98
N TRP A 157 -21.07 14.07 -28.28
CA TRP A 157 -20.16 15.08 -28.84
C TRP A 157 -19.08 15.50 -27.83
N CYS A 158 -19.43 15.66 -26.56
CA CYS A 158 -18.46 15.88 -25.48
C CYS A 158 -17.53 14.68 -25.31
N GLN A 159 -18.03 13.45 -25.46
CA GLN A 159 -17.21 12.24 -25.42
C GLN A 159 -16.26 12.14 -26.61
N VAL A 160 -16.72 12.43 -27.83
CA VAL A 160 -15.87 12.47 -29.04
C VAL A 160 -14.80 13.54 -28.90
N ALA A 161 -15.15 14.74 -28.40
CA ALA A 161 -14.18 15.80 -28.13
C ALA A 161 -13.16 15.38 -27.05
N LEU A 162 -13.60 14.75 -25.96
CA LEU A 162 -12.71 14.20 -24.93
C LEU A 162 -11.82 13.08 -25.46
N TYR A 163 -12.29 12.26 -26.40
CA TYR A 163 -11.52 11.17 -26.99
C TYR A 163 -10.50 11.69 -28.01
N ILE A 164 -10.84 12.72 -28.79
CA ILE A 164 -9.91 13.44 -29.67
C ILE A 164 -8.83 14.14 -28.83
N ILE A 165 -9.21 14.79 -27.73
CA ILE A 165 -8.27 15.41 -26.78
C ILE A 165 -7.36 14.33 -26.16
N LYS A 166 -7.90 13.18 -25.73
CA LYS A 166 -7.10 12.06 -25.20
C LYS A 166 -6.19 11.41 -26.25
N PHE A 167 -6.64 11.32 -27.51
CA PHE A 167 -5.86 10.83 -28.65
C PHE A 167 -4.70 11.77 -28.97
N LEU A 168 -4.95 13.07 -29.02
CA LEU A 168 -3.93 14.10 -29.21
C LEU A 168 -2.91 14.11 -28.05
N LEU A 169 -3.36 13.82 -26.82
CA LEU A 169 -2.52 13.79 -25.62
C LEU A 169 -1.74 12.48 -25.39
N ARG A 170 -2.10 11.35 -26.04
CA ARG A 170 -1.42 10.04 -25.87
C ARG A 170 -0.45 9.68 -27.01
N SER A 171 -0.15 10.60 -27.90
CA SER A 171 0.67 10.39 -29.10
C SER A 171 2.20 10.30 -28.86
N THR A 172 2.66 9.94 -27.65
CA THR A 172 4.11 10.05 -27.31
C THR A 172 4.85 8.76 -26.97
N GLU A 173 4.30 7.54 -27.08
CA GLU A 173 5.07 6.28 -26.88
C GLU A 173 4.62 5.15 -27.86
N GLN A 174 5.58 4.54 -28.56
CA GLN A 174 5.55 3.52 -29.65
C GLN A 174 4.79 2.19 -29.31
N ASP A 175 4.38 1.26 -30.19
CA ASP A 175 4.48 0.99 -31.65
C ASP A 175 3.16 0.31 -32.12
N ASP A 176 2.90 0.34 -33.44
CA ASP A 176 1.75 -0.20 -34.20
C ASP A 176 0.51 0.71 -34.37
N GLU A 177 0.66 1.69 -35.26
CA GLU A 177 -0.40 2.58 -35.75
C GLU A 177 -1.35 1.90 -36.76
N SER A 178 -0.96 0.79 -37.40
CA SER A 178 -1.75 0.17 -38.48
C SER A 178 -3.06 -0.44 -37.97
N PHE A 179 -2.99 -1.11 -36.82
CA PHE A 179 -4.15 -1.64 -36.10
C PHE A 179 -5.09 -0.52 -35.58
N ARG A 180 -4.52 0.65 -35.27
CA ARG A 180 -5.22 1.79 -34.65
C ARG A 180 -5.95 2.66 -35.67
N VAL A 181 -5.35 2.88 -36.85
CA VAL A 181 -6.02 3.53 -38.00
C VAL A 181 -7.18 2.67 -38.49
N GLY A 182 -7.03 1.34 -38.53
CA GLY A 182 -8.13 0.41 -38.83
C GLY A 182 -9.32 0.57 -37.88
N LYS A 183 -9.06 0.76 -36.58
CA LYS A 183 -10.11 0.98 -35.56
C LYS A 183 -10.75 2.37 -35.65
N MET A 184 -9.97 3.40 -36.00
CA MET A 184 -10.47 4.76 -36.21
C MET A 184 -11.38 4.84 -37.44
N VAL A 185 -10.95 4.26 -38.57
CA VAL A 185 -11.74 4.16 -39.80
C VAL A 185 -12.99 3.33 -39.56
N ALA A 186 -12.92 2.20 -38.83
CA ALA A 186 -14.09 1.41 -38.48
C ALA A 186 -15.07 2.15 -37.55
N THR A 187 -14.58 2.97 -36.61
CA THR A 187 -15.44 3.74 -35.68
C THR A 187 -16.10 4.92 -36.36
N VAL A 188 -15.38 5.64 -37.23
CA VAL A 188 -15.94 6.74 -38.05
C VAL A 188 -16.92 6.19 -39.09
N LYS A 189 -16.64 5.02 -39.67
CA LYS A 189 -17.55 4.33 -40.59
C LYS A 189 -18.81 3.84 -39.86
N ASN A 190 -18.69 3.21 -38.69
CA ASN A 190 -19.84 2.83 -37.87
C ASN A 190 -20.66 4.04 -37.38
N PHE A 191 -20.01 5.18 -37.13
CA PHE A 191 -20.68 6.44 -36.79
C PHE A 191 -21.42 7.04 -37.99
N GLY A 192 -20.86 6.93 -39.20
CA GLY A 192 -21.50 7.34 -40.45
C GLY A 192 -22.66 6.43 -40.88
N ASP A 193 -22.50 5.12 -40.72
CA ASP A 193 -23.50 4.10 -41.06
C ASP A 193 -24.70 4.16 -40.10
N GLY A 194 -24.45 4.34 -38.79
CA GLY A 194 -25.50 4.60 -37.80
C GLY A 194 -26.23 5.94 -37.98
N PHE A 195 -25.66 6.88 -38.74
CA PHE A 195 -26.30 8.15 -39.10
C PHE A 195 -27.14 8.04 -40.39
N ALA A 196 -26.83 7.07 -41.26
CA ALA A 196 -27.57 6.82 -42.49
C ALA A 196 -28.93 6.16 -42.23
N ASP A 197 -29.03 5.36 -41.16
CA ASP A 197 -30.27 4.67 -40.74
C ASP A 197 -31.32 5.61 -40.11
N VAL A 198 -30.94 6.86 -39.80
CA VAL A 198 -31.80 7.84 -39.11
C VAL A 198 -32.57 8.75 -40.08
N PHE A 199 -32.36 8.64 -41.41
CA PHE A 199 -33.02 9.47 -42.41
C PHE A 199 -33.90 8.68 -43.41
N PRO A 200 -35.10 9.17 -43.79
CA PRO A 200 -35.90 8.61 -44.90
C PRO A 200 -35.35 9.02 -46.30
N PRO A 201 -35.84 8.37 -47.40
CA PRO A 201 -35.25 8.40 -48.75
C PRO A 201 -35.24 9.77 -49.47
N PRO A 202 -34.52 9.89 -50.61
CA PRO A 202 -33.89 11.12 -51.09
C PRO A 202 -34.85 12.07 -51.81
N GLY A 203 -35.02 13.29 -51.28
CA GLY A 203 -35.74 14.36 -51.97
C GLY A 203 -35.36 15.80 -51.58
N THR A 204 -34.52 16.01 -50.56
CA THR A 204 -34.27 17.36 -50.00
C THR A 204 -32.79 17.67 -49.78
N LYS A 205 -31.89 17.04 -50.57
CA LYS A 205 -30.45 16.97 -50.24
C LYS A 205 -29.56 18.17 -50.60
N LEU A 206 -29.91 19.12 -51.47
CA LEU A 206 -28.92 20.12 -51.90
C LEU A 206 -28.83 21.39 -51.03
N HIS A 207 -29.95 21.85 -50.47
CA HIS A 207 -29.99 23.11 -49.72
C HIS A 207 -29.39 22.98 -48.30
N LYS A 208 -29.65 21.86 -47.62
CA LYS A 208 -29.14 21.63 -46.25
C LYS A 208 -27.65 21.31 -46.21
N ILE A 209 -27.11 20.68 -47.26
CA ILE A 209 -25.66 20.46 -47.40
C ILE A 209 -24.94 21.79 -47.65
N LYS A 210 -25.52 22.72 -48.43
CA LYS A 210 -24.99 24.08 -48.62
C LYS A 210 -24.92 24.88 -47.31
N GLU A 211 -25.95 24.81 -46.47
CA GLU A 211 -25.95 25.45 -45.14
C GLU A 211 -24.90 24.83 -44.20
N TRP A 212 -24.72 23.50 -44.26
CA TRP A 212 -23.70 22.80 -43.50
C TRP A 212 -22.26 23.19 -43.90
N CYS A 213 -21.99 23.32 -45.20
CA CYS A 213 -20.69 23.76 -45.71
C CYS A 213 -20.38 25.22 -45.34
N GLN A 214 -21.39 26.09 -45.25
CA GLN A 214 -21.21 27.49 -44.81
C GLN A 214 -20.83 27.61 -43.33
N VAL A 215 -21.32 26.70 -42.48
CA VAL A 215 -21.00 26.66 -41.04
C VAL A 215 -19.65 26.00 -40.76
N ALA A 216 -19.23 25.02 -41.56
CA ALA A 216 -17.93 24.34 -41.43
C ALA A 216 -16.75 25.13 -42.06
N SER A 217 -17.04 26.06 -42.98
CA SER A 217 -16.05 26.85 -43.73
C SER A 217 -15.01 27.60 -42.86
N PRO A 218 -15.37 28.23 -41.71
CA PRO A 218 -14.39 28.89 -40.85
C PRO A 218 -13.45 27.90 -40.14
N PHE A 219 -13.95 26.72 -39.78
CA PHE A 219 -13.18 25.65 -39.12
C PHE A 219 -12.20 24.98 -40.08
N ILE A 220 -12.63 24.73 -41.32
CA ILE A 220 -11.79 24.20 -42.40
C ILE A 220 -10.78 25.28 -42.83
N GLY A 221 -11.16 26.55 -42.87
CA GLY A 221 -10.25 27.67 -43.16
C GLY A 221 -9.14 27.86 -42.12
N LEU A 222 -9.43 27.61 -40.84
CA LEU A 222 -8.43 27.60 -39.76
C LEU A 222 -7.48 26.39 -39.86
N LEU A 223 -8.01 25.23 -40.23
CA LEU A 223 -7.22 24.01 -40.45
C LEU A 223 -6.33 24.10 -41.72
N LEU A 224 -6.84 24.74 -42.78
CA LEU A 224 -6.11 25.00 -44.03
C LEU A 224 -5.03 26.08 -43.86
N ARG A 225 -5.29 27.13 -43.06
CA ARG A 225 -4.26 28.10 -42.64
C ARG A 225 -3.15 27.47 -41.81
N TRP A 226 -3.48 26.45 -41.02
CA TRP A 226 -2.51 25.69 -40.24
C TRP A 226 -1.63 24.77 -41.12
N LEU A 227 -2.10 24.36 -42.30
CA LEU A 227 -1.34 23.56 -43.28
C LEU A 227 -0.54 24.43 -44.29
N GLN A 228 -0.68 25.76 -44.23
CA GLN A 228 -0.32 26.66 -45.34
C GLN A 228 1.14 27.14 -45.38
N GLU A 229 2.02 26.76 -44.43
CA GLU A 229 3.42 27.23 -44.46
C GLU A 229 4.42 26.28 -45.17
N ASP A 230 4.06 25.04 -45.48
CA ASP A 230 4.95 24.10 -46.21
C ASP A 230 4.37 23.60 -47.56
N ALA A 231 3.11 23.92 -47.88
CA ALA A 231 2.40 23.37 -49.04
C ALA A 231 2.60 24.16 -50.35
N GLU A 232 2.94 25.45 -50.30
CA GLU A 232 3.03 26.31 -51.50
C GLU A 232 4.22 25.89 -52.40
N THR A 233 5.35 25.52 -51.79
CA THR A 233 6.56 25.05 -52.49
C THR A 233 6.34 23.68 -53.15
N TYR A 234 5.51 22.83 -52.53
CA TYR A 234 5.18 21.49 -53.03
C TYR A 234 4.11 21.55 -54.14
N TYR A 235 3.13 22.44 -54.01
CA TYR A 235 2.06 22.67 -54.99
C TYR A 235 2.62 23.13 -56.35
N GLN A 236 3.61 24.02 -56.36
CA GLN A 236 4.27 24.47 -57.60
C GLN A 236 5.12 23.38 -58.26
N GLY A 237 5.70 22.46 -57.48
CA GLY A 237 6.46 21.31 -57.98
C GLY A 237 5.57 20.25 -58.64
N VAL A 238 4.39 19.99 -58.08
CA VAL A 238 3.44 19.00 -58.59
C VAL A 238 2.68 19.50 -59.83
N LYS A 239 2.41 20.81 -59.91
CA LYS A 239 1.76 21.44 -61.07
C LYS A 239 2.57 21.32 -62.36
N SER A 240 3.90 21.26 -62.26
CA SER A 240 4.80 21.11 -63.42
C SER A 240 4.96 19.66 -63.91
N GLN A 241 4.68 18.66 -63.07
CA GLN A 241 4.86 17.24 -63.39
C GLN A 241 3.62 16.54 -63.99
N LEU A 242 2.43 17.14 -63.86
CA LEU A 242 1.16 16.47 -64.21
C LEU A 242 0.49 16.96 -65.51
N GLU A 243 1.10 17.87 -66.28
CA GLU A 243 0.55 18.44 -67.52
C GLU A 243 -0.98 18.75 -67.49
N LEU A 244 -1.48 19.22 -66.34
CA LEU A 244 -2.88 19.61 -66.16
C LEU A 244 -3.07 21.06 -66.64
N THR A 245 -3.12 21.27 -67.95
CA THR A 245 -3.19 22.63 -68.53
C THR A 245 -4.59 23.19 -68.75
N ASN A 246 -5.70 22.48 -68.46
CA ASN A 246 -7.04 22.99 -68.79
C ASN A 246 -8.13 22.76 -67.72
N LEU A 247 -7.91 23.21 -66.49
CA LEU A 247 -8.99 23.37 -65.50
C LEU A 247 -8.84 24.71 -64.77
N GLU A 248 -9.63 25.71 -65.18
CA GLU A 248 -9.78 26.95 -64.43
C GLU A 248 -10.99 26.90 -63.48
N GLY A 249 -10.82 27.41 -62.26
CA GLY A 249 -11.87 27.53 -61.24
C GLY A 249 -11.75 26.59 -60.02
N GLU A 250 -12.68 26.75 -59.07
CA GLU A 250 -12.73 26.07 -57.75
C GLU A 250 -12.64 24.54 -57.80
N SER A 251 -12.91 23.92 -58.95
CA SER A 251 -12.75 22.48 -59.18
C SER A 251 -11.29 21.99 -59.19
N SER A 252 -10.31 22.87 -59.42
CA SER A 252 -8.87 22.52 -59.34
C SER A 252 -8.39 22.28 -57.89
N MET A 253 -9.03 22.93 -56.91
CA MET A 253 -8.67 22.83 -55.51
C MET A 253 -9.12 21.49 -54.90
N TYR A 254 -10.29 20.98 -55.32
CA TYR A 254 -10.81 19.69 -54.85
C TYR A 254 -10.04 18.49 -55.41
N ALA A 255 -9.54 18.58 -56.66
CA ALA A 255 -8.69 17.56 -57.25
C ALA A 255 -7.29 17.52 -56.58
N ALA A 256 -6.74 18.68 -56.21
CA ALA A 256 -5.48 18.78 -55.48
C ALA A 256 -5.56 18.20 -54.05
N VAL A 257 -6.68 18.44 -53.34
CA VAL A 257 -6.94 17.88 -52.01
C VAL A 257 -7.05 16.35 -52.07
N LEU A 258 -7.72 15.80 -53.08
CA LEU A 258 -7.83 14.34 -53.25
C LEU A 258 -6.47 13.69 -53.58
N GLY A 259 -5.64 14.34 -54.40
CA GLY A 259 -4.29 13.87 -54.74
C GLY A 259 -3.33 13.88 -53.54
N LEU A 260 -3.37 14.92 -52.71
CA LEU A 260 -2.56 15.05 -51.48
C LEU A 260 -2.91 13.98 -50.43
N ILE A 261 -4.19 13.66 -50.27
CA ILE A 261 -4.67 12.64 -49.32
C ILE A 261 -4.21 11.23 -49.74
N LEU A 262 -4.14 10.95 -51.05
CA LEU A 262 -3.78 9.62 -51.55
C LEU A 262 -2.26 9.35 -51.57
N LEU A 263 -1.42 10.38 -51.57
CA LEU A 263 0.04 10.24 -51.70
C LEU A 263 0.83 10.47 -50.40
N LEU A 264 0.19 11.01 -49.35
CA LEU A 264 0.78 11.23 -48.01
C LEU A 264 1.43 10.00 -47.35
N PRO A 265 0.90 8.76 -47.50
CA PRO A 265 1.51 7.58 -46.87
C PRO A 265 2.89 7.22 -47.41
N ASN A 266 3.17 7.49 -48.69
CA ASN A 266 4.44 7.15 -49.32
C ASN A 266 5.56 8.11 -48.92
N TYR A 267 5.24 9.39 -48.71
CA TYR A 267 6.19 10.42 -48.28
C TYR A 267 6.68 10.21 -46.84
N LEU A 268 5.81 9.76 -45.93
CA LEU A 268 6.16 9.53 -44.52
C LEU A 268 7.04 8.28 -44.32
N LYS A 269 6.91 7.29 -45.22
CA LYS A 269 7.67 6.04 -45.20
C LYS A 269 9.16 6.26 -45.54
N GLU A 270 9.47 7.22 -46.41
CA GLU A 270 10.84 7.46 -46.90
C GLU A 270 11.73 8.23 -45.89
N LYS A 271 11.12 8.96 -44.93
CA LYS A 271 11.85 9.78 -43.94
C LYS A 271 12.22 9.06 -42.65
N ASN A 272 11.58 7.94 -42.32
CA ASN A 272 11.74 7.28 -41.02
C ASN A 272 12.98 6.37 -40.90
N ASP A 273 13.59 5.99 -42.02
CA ASP A 273 14.70 5.03 -42.06
C ASP A 273 16.09 5.59 -41.64
N LYS A 274 16.19 6.85 -41.17
CA LYS A 274 17.50 7.53 -41.04
C LYS A 274 17.94 8.04 -39.65
N ILE A 275 17.25 7.82 -38.53
CA ILE A 275 17.64 8.48 -37.26
C ILE A 275 17.66 7.54 -36.04
N LYS A 276 18.84 7.37 -35.40
CA LYS A 276 19.07 6.68 -34.11
C LYS A 276 19.20 7.69 -32.95
N PRO A 277 18.81 7.37 -31.70
CA PRO A 277 18.81 8.36 -30.61
C PRO A 277 20.11 8.37 -29.79
N ALA A 278 20.56 9.59 -29.41
CA ALA A 278 21.63 9.83 -28.45
C ALA A 278 21.06 10.32 -27.09
N LYS A 279 21.65 9.85 -25.99
CA LYS A 279 21.30 10.18 -24.59
C LYS A 279 21.73 11.60 -24.22
N ALA A 280 20.91 12.32 -23.43
CA ALA A 280 21.31 13.57 -22.78
C ALA A 280 20.82 13.63 -21.32
N GLN A 281 21.74 14.01 -20.43
CA GLN A 281 21.59 14.27 -18.99
C GLN A 281 21.38 15.79 -18.77
N GLY A 282 20.51 16.19 -17.83
CA GLY A 282 20.35 17.58 -17.38
C GLY A 282 19.08 17.82 -16.53
N PRO A 283 19.08 18.75 -15.55
CA PRO A 283 18.35 18.61 -14.29
C PRO A 283 16.91 19.13 -14.33
N VAL A 284 15.99 18.39 -13.71
CA VAL A 284 14.55 18.65 -13.64
C VAL A 284 14.19 19.06 -12.22
N ILE A 285 13.58 20.24 -12.05
CA ILE A 285 12.88 20.61 -10.80
C ILE A 285 11.43 20.14 -10.95
N GLY A 286 11.20 18.87 -10.60
CA GLY A 286 9.89 18.24 -10.51
C GLY A 286 9.42 18.16 -9.07
N ILE A 287 8.11 17.97 -8.88
CA ILE A 287 7.65 17.19 -7.73
C ILE A 287 8.40 15.87 -7.84
N ASP A 288 9.26 15.62 -6.88
CA ASP A 288 10.18 14.50 -6.89
C ASP A 288 9.40 13.20 -6.67
N LEU A 289 8.78 12.69 -7.73
CA LEU A 289 8.26 11.32 -7.82
C LEU A 289 9.39 10.30 -7.69
N ALA A 290 10.67 10.72 -7.80
CA ALA A 290 11.82 9.90 -7.50
C ALA A 290 12.15 9.83 -5.99
N THR A 291 11.46 10.56 -5.10
CA THR A 291 11.56 10.32 -3.64
C THR A 291 10.48 9.41 -3.05
N THR A 292 9.46 8.98 -3.81
CA THR A 292 8.58 7.87 -3.36
C THR A 292 9.29 6.51 -3.48
N TYR A 293 10.29 6.45 -4.35
CA TYR A 293 11.29 5.40 -4.44
C TYR A 293 12.64 6.08 -4.69
N SER A 294 13.18 6.79 -3.69
CA SER A 294 14.62 7.07 -3.72
C SER A 294 15.28 5.71 -3.86
N SER A 295 16.18 5.55 -4.85
CA SER A 295 16.91 4.31 -5.11
C SER A 295 17.32 3.68 -3.79
N VAL A 296 16.51 2.74 -3.30
CA VAL A 296 16.94 1.87 -2.24
C VAL A 296 18.05 1.12 -2.92
N ASP A 297 19.28 1.20 -2.41
CA ASP A 297 20.33 0.31 -2.86
C ASP A 297 19.75 -1.09 -2.67
N VAL A 298 19.21 -1.68 -3.76
CA VAL A 298 18.63 -3.01 -3.74
C VAL A 298 19.82 -3.90 -3.56
N LEU A 299 20.12 -4.19 -2.29
CA LEU A 299 21.22 -5.07 -1.94
C LEU A 299 20.97 -6.37 -2.70
N PRO A 300 21.95 -6.85 -3.48
CA PRO A 300 21.76 -8.03 -4.31
C PRO A 300 21.33 -9.23 -3.47
N GLY A 301 20.35 -9.99 -3.96
CA GLY A 301 19.83 -11.19 -3.32
C GLY A 301 18.30 -11.25 -3.29
N PRO A 302 17.73 -12.43 -3.01
CA PRO A 302 16.28 -12.63 -2.99
C PRO A 302 15.62 -11.78 -1.91
N MET A 303 14.46 -11.21 -2.23
CA MET A 303 13.60 -10.49 -1.30
C MET A 303 12.36 -11.34 -0.99
N ILE A 304 12.05 -11.49 0.30
CA ILE A 304 10.90 -12.27 0.77
C ILE A 304 9.80 -11.37 1.33
N GLY A 305 8.56 -11.83 1.25
CA GLY A 305 7.42 -11.23 1.95
C GLY A 305 7.10 -12.04 3.20
N ILE A 306 7.05 -11.41 4.37
CA ILE A 306 6.73 -12.07 5.64
C ILE A 306 5.46 -11.44 6.23
N ASP A 307 4.48 -12.30 6.48
CA ASP A 307 3.39 -11.99 7.41
C ASP A 307 3.80 -12.39 8.83
N LEU A 308 4.07 -11.41 9.69
CA LEU A 308 4.39 -11.64 11.09
C LEU A 308 3.12 -11.51 11.93
N GLY A 309 2.29 -12.55 12.00
CA GLY A 309 1.02 -12.50 12.74
C GLY A 309 1.15 -12.79 14.24
N THR A 310 0.11 -12.42 15.01
CA THR A 310 0.06 -12.67 16.47
C THR A 310 0.11 -14.15 16.81
N THR A 311 -0.62 -14.98 16.06
CA THR A 311 -0.76 -16.42 16.32
C THR A 311 0.01 -17.27 15.32
N TYR A 312 0.01 -16.87 14.03
CA TYR A 312 0.71 -17.56 12.96
C TYR A 312 1.46 -16.55 12.12
N SER A 313 2.62 -16.95 11.61
CA SER A 313 3.41 -16.24 10.63
C SER A 313 3.53 -17.06 9.34
N SER A 314 3.68 -16.38 8.21
CA SER A 314 3.79 -16.97 6.88
C SER A 314 4.86 -16.25 6.09
N VAL A 315 5.52 -16.96 5.18
CA VAL A 315 6.58 -16.40 4.32
C VAL A 315 6.38 -16.84 2.89
N GLY A 316 6.70 -15.94 1.96
CA GLY A 316 6.69 -16.25 0.53
C GLY A 316 7.76 -15.52 -0.25
N VAL A 317 7.85 -15.87 -1.52
CA VAL A 317 8.81 -15.30 -2.47
C VAL A 317 8.17 -15.15 -3.85
N TRP A 318 8.66 -14.19 -4.62
CA TRP A 318 8.30 -14.06 -6.03
C TRP A 318 9.22 -14.95 -6.86
N GLN A 319 8.66 -15.95 -7.55
CA GLN A 319 9.41 -16.85 -8.42
C GLN A 319 8.62 -17.14 -9.68
N HIS A 320 9.31 -17.26 -10.82
CA HIS A 320 8.70 -17.58 -12.11
C HIS A 320 7.42 -16.76 -12.39
N ASP A 321 7.50 -15.46 -12.14
CA ASP A 321 6.40 -14.50 -12.31
C ASP A 321 5.12 -14.77 -11.51
N HIS A 322 5.20 -15.53 -10.41
CA HIS A 322 4.10 -15.74 -9.50
C HIS A 322 4.55 -15.67 -8.04
N VAL A 323 3.58 -15.54 -7.15
CA VAL A 323 3.81 -15.61 -5.70
C VAL A 323 3.78 -17.06 -5.26
N GLU A 324 4.85 -17.49 -4.57
CA GLU A 324 4.91 -18.78 -3.91
C GLU A 324 4.91 -18.59 -2.38
N ILE A 325 3.89 -19.14 -1.71
CA ILE A 325 3.83 -19.19 -0.24
C ILE A 325 4.49 -20.48 0.23
N ILE A 326 5.59 -20.32 0.94
CA ILE A 326 6.54 -21.40 1.23
C ILE A 326 6.03 -22.22 2.41
N ALA A 327 5.96 -23.54 2.24
CA ALA A 327 5.68 -24.46 3.34
C ALA A 327 6.92 -24.64 4.23
N ASN A 328 6.72 -24.72 5.54
CA ASN A 328 7.79 -25.08 6.48
C ASN A 328 8.16 -26.58 6.36
N GLY A 329 9.18 -27.02 7.10
CA GLY A 329 9.66 -28.41 7.08
C GLY A 329 8.63 -29.49 7.49
N GLN A 330 7.44 -29.10 7.94
CA GLN A 330 6.32 -30.01 8.23
C GLN A 330 5.22 -29.97 7.15
N GLY A 331 5.44 -29.25 6.05
CA GLY A 331 4.46 -29.09 4.96
C GLY A 331 3.39 -28.03 5.22
N ASN A 332 3.50 -27.25 6.30
CA ASN A 332 2.52 -26.22 6.65
C ASN A 332 2.95 -24.85 6.10
N ARG A 333 2.05 -24.16 5.39
CA ARG A 333 2.26 -22.79 4.89
C ARG A 333 2.15 -21.69 5.95
N ARG A 334 1.75 -22.06 7.16
CA ARG A 334 1.74 -21.22 8.35
C ARG A 334 2.61 -21.82 9.42
N THR A 335 3.24 -20.98 10.21
CA THR A 335 4.07 -21.38 11.35
C THR A 335 3.59 -20.63 12.60
N PRO A 336 3.25 -21.31 13.70
CA PRO A 336 2.85 -20.65 14.94
C PRO A 336 3.89 -19.62 15.40
N SER A 337 3.44 -18.46 15.86
CA SER A 337 4.29 -17.42 16.44
C SER A 337 4.60 -17.74 17.92
N TYR A 338 5.20 -18.91 18.14
CA TYR A 338 5.53 -19.49 19.44
C TYR A 338 7.04 -19.69 19.56
N VAL A 339 7.58 -19.39 20.75
CA VAL A 339 8.96 -19.65 21.12
C VAL A 339 8.98 -20.30 22.50
N SER A 340 9.52 -21.51 22.61
CA SER A 340 9.65 -22.24 23.88
C SER A 340 11.12 -22.39 24.26
N PHE A 341 11.43 -22.12 25.52
CA PHE A 341 12.77 -22.26 26.09
C PHE A 341 12.80 -23.49 26.98
N THR A 342 13.75 -24.38 26.72
CA THR A 342 13.96 -25.62 27.48
C THR A 342 15.34 -25.62 28.12
N ASP A 343 15.66 -26.67 28.87
CA ASP A 343 17.01 -26.85 29.42
C ASP A 343 18.06 -27.19 28.35
N LEU A 344 17.64 -27.53 27.13
CA LEU A 344 18.53 -27.99 26.06
C LEU A 344 18.60 -27.00 24.90
N GLU A 345 17.44 -26.60 24.38
CA GLU A 345 17.32 -25.83 23.13
C GLU A 345 16.17 -24.83 23.17
N ARG A 346 16.14 -23.95 22.16
CA ARG A 346 15.01 -23.08 21.85
C ARG A 346 14.18 -23.71 20.74
N LEU A 347 12.89 -23.86 21.00
CA LEU A 347 11.93 -24.38 20.04
C LEU A 347 11.16 -23.21 19.45
N ILE A 348 10.92 -23.22 18.14
CA ILE A 348 10.17 -22.16 17.44
C ILE A 348 9.13 -22.80 16.52
N GLY A 349 7.93 -22.21 16.45
CA GLY A 349 6.85 -22.70 15.59
C GLY A 349 6.06 -23.85 16.20
N HIS A 350 5.64 -24.81 15.37
CA HIS A 350 4.81 -25.94 15.78
C HIS A 350 5.43 -26.80 16.89
N VAL A 351 6.76 -26.86 16.98
CA VAL A 351 7.43 -27.61 18.04
C VAL A 351 7.23 -26.91 19.39
N ALA A 352 7.33 -25.58 19.42
CA ALA A 352 7.04 -24.78 20.61
C ALA A 352 5.54 -24.78 20.97
N GLU A 353 4.66 -24.72 19.97
CA GLU A 353 3.20 -24.81 20.17
C GLU A 353 2.79 -26.11 20.87
N LYS A 354 3.41 -27.25 20.51
CA LYS A 354 3.15 -28.54 21.16
C LYS A 354 3.68 -28.59 22.60
N GLU A 355 4.74 -27.85 22.89
CA GLU A 355 5.40 -27.85 24.20
C GLU A 355 4.65 -27.00 25.25
N VAL A 356 3.83 -26.03 24.82
CA VAL A 356 3.12 -25.09 25.70
C VAL A 356 2.31 -25.77 26.81
N ALA A 357 1.72 -26.95 26.55
CA ALA A 357 0.90 -27.66 27.52
C ALA A 357 1.72 -28.25 28.69
N ARG A 358 3.01 -28.52 28.46
CA ARG A 358 3.94 -29.08 29.46
C ARG A 358 4.84 -28.00 30.06
N ASN A 359 5.20 -26.99 29.27
CA ASN A 359 6.10 -25.91 29.65
C ASN A 359 5.45 -24.52 29.45
N PRO A 360 4.30 -24.23 30.07
CA PRO A 360 3.56 -23.00 29.77
C PRO A 360 4.30 -21.73 30.20
N THR A 361 5.07 -21.76 31.29
CA THR A 361 5.75 -20.57 31.83
C THR A 361 6.99 -20.15 31.05
N ASN A 362 7.59 -21.06 30.27
CA ASN A 362 8.74 -20.78 29.41
C ASN A 362 8.40 -20.86 27.92
N THR A 363 7.11 -20.89 27.57
CA THR A 363 6.64 -20.83 26.19
C THR A 363 5.93 -19.52 25.95
N VAL A 364 6.56 -18.68 25.13
CA VAL A 364 6.10 -17.33 24.80
C VAL A 364 5.30 -17.39 23.50
N PHE A 365 4.13 -16.76 23.50
CA PHE A 365 3.24 -16.57 22.36
C PHE A 365 2.57 -15.21 22.45
N ALA A 366 1.89 -14.78 21.38
CA ALA A 366 1.22 -13.48 21.30
C ALA A 366 2.16 -12.27 21.60
N ALA A 367 3.48 -12.42 21.39
CA ALA A 367 4.46 -11.36 21.64
C ALA A 367 4.15 -10.07 20.84
N LYS A 368 3.47 -10.19 19.70
CA LYS A 368 2.97 -9.06 18.91
C LYS A 368 1.98 -8.16 19.65
N ARG A 369 1.29 -8.65 20.69
CA ARG A 369 0.46 -7.79 21.58
C ARG A 369 1.31 -6.94 22.53
N LEU A 370 2.56 -7.33 22.79
CA LEU A 370 3.48 -6.64 23.69
C LEU A 370 4.48 -5.73 22.96
N ILE A 371 4.79 -6.02 21.69
CA ILE A 371 5.79 -5.29 20.90
C ILE A 371 5.49 -3.79 20.84
N GLY A 372 6.50 -2.95 21.07
CA GLY A 372 6.39 -1.48 21.04
C GLY A 372 5.49 -0.86 22.11
N ARG A 373 5.04 -1.62 23.12
CA ARG A 373 4.20 -1.12 24.24
C ARG A 373 5.01 -0.89 25.51
N ARG A 374 4.44 -0.09 26.41
CA ARG A 374 5.01 0.14 27.75
C ARG A 374 4.41 -0.84 28.74
N PHE A 375 5.16 -1.19 29.78
CA PHE A 375 4.65 -2.04 30.85
C PHE A 375 3.37 -1.47 31.48
N SER A 376 3.28 -0.15 31.64
CA SER A 376 2.14 0.55 32.25
C SER A 376 0.89 0.63 31.39
N ASP A 377 0.95 0.22 30.11
CA ASP A 377 -0.20 0.32 29.22
C ASP A 377 -1.35 -0.56 29.71
N ALA A 378 -2.57 -0.02 29.70
CA ALA A 378 -3.75 -0.72 30.22
C ALA A 378 -4.02 -2.06 29.48
N SER A 379 -3.71 -2.11 28.18
CA SER A 379 -3.80 -3.36 27.41
C SER A 379 -2.80 -4.40 27.90
N VAL A 380 -1.55 -4.01 28.14
CA VAL A 380 -0.49 -4.89 28.66
C VAL A 380 -0.87 -5.41 30.06
N GLN A 381 -1.34 -4.53 30.94
CA GLN A 381 -1.80 -4.91 32.29
C GLN A 381 -2.98 -5.89 32.27
N SER A 382 -3.80 -5.84 31.21
CA SER A 382 -4.93 -6.75 31.03
C SER A 382 -4.49 -8.08 30.45
N ASP A 383 -3.66 -8.07 29.39
CA ASP A 383 -3.14 -9.27 28.73
C ASP A 383 -2.23 -10.10 29.65
N MET A 384 -1.42 -9.45 30.49
CA MET A 384 -0.54 -10.13 31.47
C MET A 384 -1.29 -11.05 32.44
N LYS A 385 -2.58 -10.80 32.70
CA LYS A 385 -3.40 -11.66 33.56
C LYS A 385 -3.77 -12.98 32.88
N LEU A 386 -3.59 -13.06 31.56
CA LEU A 386 -3.98 -14.18 30.72
C LEU A 386 -2.78 -15.01 30.26
N TRP A 387 -1.57 -14.46 30.36
CA TRP A 387 -0.33 -15.12 29.97
C TRP A 387 0.23 -16.00 31.10
N PRO A 388 0.70 -17.21 30.78
CA PRO A 388 1.36 -18.07 31.75
C PRO A 388 2.83 -17.68 32.02
N PHE A 389 3.46 -16.95 31.11
CA PHE A 389 4.83 -16.47 31.24
C PHE A 389 4.89 -15.11 31.96
N GLN A 390 6.00 -14.84 32.62
CA GLN A 390 6.17 -13.61 33.40
C GLN A 390 6.55 -12.43 32.51
N VAL A 391 5.90 -11.29 32.72
CA VAL A 391 6.26 -10.01 32.11
C VAL A 391 6.55 -9.02 33.22
N GLY A 392 7.69 -8.33 33.15
CA GLY A 392 8.17 -7.41 34.18
C GLY A 392 8.52 -6.03 33.63
N ALA A 393 8.37 -5.02 34.48
CA ALA A 393 8.84 -3.67 34.21
C ALA A 393 10.37 -3.58 34.28
N VAL A 394 10.94 -2.63 33.56
CA VAL A 394 12.35 -2.25 33.68
C VAL A 394 12.43 -0.78 34.07
N ALA A 395 13.49 -0.42 34.79
CA ALA A 395 13.75 0.98 35.14
C ALA A 395 13.86 1.86 33.88
N GLY A 396 13.35 3.09 33.96
CA GLY A 396 13.52 4.11 32.92
C GLY A 396 12.56 4.01 31.73
N ASP A 397 11.31 3.59 31.95
CA ASP A 397 10.25 3.59 30.91
C ASP A 397 10.63 2.78 29.67
N LYS A 398 11.46 1.74 29.85
CA LYS A 398 11.91 0.84 28.78
C LYS A 398 10.85 -0.20 28.41
N PRO A 399 10.97 -0.86 27.24
CA PRO A 399 10.11 -1.97 26.86
C PRO A 399 10.05 -3.05 27.97
N PRO A 400 8.87 -3.63 28.22
CA PRO A 400 8.71 -4.69 29.21
C PRO A 400 9.54 -5.93 28.85
N ARG A 401 9.95 -6.69 29.87
CA ARG A 401 10.78 -7.89 29.70
C ARG A 401 9.99 -9.14 30.01
N ILE A 402 10.12 -10.13 29.14
CA ILE A 402 9.56 -11.47 29.27
C ILE A 402 10.59 -12.34 29.98
N GLY A 403 10.25 -12.85 31.16
CA GLY A 403 11.13 -13.70 31.97
C GLY A 403 10.90 -15.18 31.68
N VAL A 404 11.96 -15.90 31.33
CA VAL A 404 11.95 -17.36 31.08
C VAL A 404 13.16 -18.03 31.72
N TYR A 405 13.07 -19.34 31.94
CA TYR A 405 14.22 -20.19 32.25
C TYR A 405 14.71 -20.87 30.97
N TYR A 406 16.00 -20.70 30.68
CA TYR A 406 16.66 -21.30 29.53
C TYR A 406 18.00 -21.88 29.98
N LYS A 407 18.21 -23.19 29.74
CA LYS A 407 19.42 -23.92 30.20
C LYS A 407 19.69 -23.75 31.71
N GLY A 408 18.64 -23.87 32.54
CA GLY A 408 18.73 -23.67 33.98
C GLY A 408 18.95 -22.22 34.46
N GLU A 409 19.12 -21.25 33.57
CA GLU A 409 19.33 -19.85 33.92
C GLU A 409 18.09 -18.99 33.65
N LYS A 410 17.81 -18.04 34.54
CA LYS A 410 16.78 -17.02 34.30
C LYS A 410 17.27 -16.03 33.25
N LYS A 411 16.57 -15.95 32.12
CA LYS A 411 16.81 -14.98 31.04
C LYS A 411 15.64 -14.00 30.92
N GLN A 412 15.91 -12.85 30.32
CA GLN A 412 14.92 -11.81 30.04
C GLN A 412 15.04 -11.39 28.59
N PHE A 413 13.92 -11.39 27.87
CA PHE A 413 13.84 -11.01 26.46
C PHE A 413 12.84 -9.87 26.28
N THR A 414 13.02 -9.02 25.29
CA THR A 414 11.96 -8.13 24.81
C THR A 414 11.04 -8.83 23.82
N ALA A 415 9.91 -8.19 23.50
CA ALA A 415 9.02 -8.67 22.46
C ALA A 415 9.66 -8.62 21.06
N GLU A 416 10.58 -7.68 20.82
CA GLU A 416 11.39 -7.58 19.60
C GLU A 416 12.31 -8.80 19.45
N GLU A 417 13.00 -9.22 20.52
CA GLU A 417 13.84 -10.42 20.50
C GLU A 417 13.04 -11.70 20.24
N ILE A 418 11.88 -11.86 20.88
CA ILE A 418 10.99 -13.01 20.62
C ILE A 418 10.45 -12.99 19.18
N SER A 419 10.06 -11.81 18.69
CA SER A 419 9.58 -11.67 17.30
C SER A 419 10.71 -11.91 16.30
N ALA A 420 11.95 -11.51 16.63
CA ALA A 420 13.13 -11.79 15.83
C ALA A 420 13.40 -13.29 15.72
N MET A 421 13.16 -14.08 16.78
CA MET A 421 13.25 -15.55 16.70
C MET A 421 12.24 -16.13 15.70
N VAL A 422 11.01 -15.62 15.68
CA VAL A 422 10.00 -16.03 14.69
C VAL A 422 10.41 -15.60 13.27
N LEU A 423 10.92 -14.38 13.09
CA LEU A 423 11.41 -13.88 11.80
C LEU A 423 12.63 -14.67 11.29
N MET A 424 13.56 -15.04 12.18
CA MET A 424 14.66 -15.95 11.86
C MET A 424 14.12 -17.29 11.36
N LYS A 425 13.06 -17.82 11.98
CA LYS A 425 12.43 -19.05 11.49
C LYS A 425 11.83 -18.89 10.10
N MET A 426 11.21 -17.75 9.80
CA MET A 426 10.65 -17.46 8.47
C MET A 426 11.77 -17.34 7.43
N LYS A 427 12.88 -16.69 7.79
CA LYS A 427 14.09 -16.62 6.98
C LYS A 427 14.66 -18.02 6.70
N GLU A 428 14.83 -18.87 7.72
CA GLU A 428 15.31 -20.25 7.55
C GLU A 428 14.44 -21.05 6.57
N ILE A 429 13.11 -20.92 6.67
CA ILE A 429 12.17 -21.59 5.77
C ILE A 429 12.39 -21.14 4.33
N ALA A 430 12.54 -19.83 4.11
CA ALA A 430 12.80 -19.30 2.79
C ALA A 430 14.18 -19.68 2.24
N GLU A 431 15.23 -19.64 3.07
CA GLU A 431 16.58 -20.05 2.70
C GLU A 431 16.64 -21.54 2.31
N ALA A 432 15.95 -22.40 3.05
CA ALA A 432 15.84 -23.82 2.73
C ALA A 432 15.11 -24.07 1.41
N PHE A 433 14.08 -23.28 1.08
CA PHE A 433 13.36 -23.38 -0.19
C PHE A 433 14.17 -22.84 -1.37
N LEU A 434 14.86 -21.71 -1.19
CA LEU A 434 15.61 -21.04 -2.26
C LEU A 434 17.00 -21.64 -2.50
N GLY A 435 17.58 -22.35 -1.52
CA GLY A 435 18.94 -22.86 -1.58
C GLY A 435 20.03 -21.77 -1.49
N THR A 436 19.66 -20.55 -1.09
CA THR A 436 20.55 -19.39 -0.97
C THR A 436 20.19 -18.56 0.27
N SER A 437 21.13 -17.77 0.77
CA SER A 437 20.86 -16.86 1.89
C SER A 437 19.89 -15.73 1.50
N VAL A 438 19.04 -15.35 2.43
CA VAL A 438 18.04 -14.28 2.30
C VAL A 438 18.39 -13.16 3.25
N ARG A 439 18.47 -11.93 2.73
CA ARG A 439 18.80 -10.74 3.54
C ARG A 439 17.74 -9.67 3.50
N ASN A 440 16.94 -9.58 2.45
CA ASN A 440 15.98 -8.50 2.28
C ASN A 440 14.55 -9.01 2.53
N ALA A 441 13.74 -8.24 3.25
CA ALA A 441 12.36 -8.60 3.52
C ALA A 441 11.41 -7.41 3.50
N VAL A 442 10.17 -7.67 3.09
CA VAL A 442 9.01 -6.85 3.42
C VAL A 442 8.27 -7.52 4.56
N VAL A 443 8.01 -6.79 5.64
CA VAL A 443 7.36 -7.33 6.86
C VAL A 443 6.03 -6.61 7.09
N THR A 444 4.98 -7.37 7.43
CA THR A 444 3.65 -6.82 7.66
C THR A 444 3.45 -6.30 9.09
N VAL A 445 2.57 -5.31 9.23
CA VAL A 445 2.05 -4.83 10.52
C VAL A 445 0.56 -4.49 10.42
N PRO A 446 -0.20 -4.54 11.53
CA PRO A 446 -1.56 -4.03 11.59
C PRO A 446 -1.62 -2.58 11.11
N ALA A 447 -2.66 -2.20 10.37
CA ALA A 447 -2.77 -0.83 9.88
C ALA A 447 -2.84 0.18 11.03
N TYR A 448 -3.45 -0.21 12.14
CA TYR A 448 -3.59 0.62 13.33
C TYR A 448 -2.39 0.59 14.29
N PHE A 449 -1.26 -0.03 13.91
CA PHE A 449 -0.03 0.07 14.69
C PHE A 449 0.49 1.51 14.75
N ASN A 450 0.88 1.92 15.95
CA ASN A 450 1.52 3.20 16.19
C ASN A 450 3.00 3.23 15.78
N ASP A 451 3.61 4.41 15.85
CA ASP A 451 5.02 4.63 15.51
C ASP A 451 5.98 3.72 16.29
N SER A 452 5.78 3.55 17.60
CA SER A 452 6.66 2.71 18.43
C SER A 452 6.56 1.22 18.09
N GLN A 453 5.36 0.73 17.77
CA GLN A 453 5.14 -0.64 17.34
C GLN A 453 5.75 -0.92 15.96
N ARG A 454 5.60 0.02 15.01
CA ARG A 454 6.23 -0.07 13.68
C ARG A 454 7.75 -0.12 13.77
N GLN A 455 8.33 0.76 14.59
CA GLN A 455 9.78 0.77 14.82
C GLN A 455 10.24 -0.53 15.48
N ALA A 456 9.56 -0.99 16.52
CA ALA A 456 9.90 -2.23 17.22
C ALA A 456 9.81 -3.47 16.31
N THR A 457 8.83 -3.55 15.40
CA THR A 457 8.77 -4.62 14.38
C THR A 457 9.93 -4.53 13.39
N LYS A 458 10.32 -3.32 12.98
CA LYS A 458 11.50 -3.11 12.13
C LYS A 458 12.78 -3.55 12.84
N ASP A 459 12.93 -3.21 14.11
CA ASP A 459 14.07 -3.59 14.96
C ASP A 459 14.14 -5.11 15.14
N ALA A 460 12.99 -5.79 15.32
CA ALA A 460 12.94 -7.26 15.33
C ALA A 460 13.47 -7.88 14.03
N GLY A 461 13.20 -7.25 12.88
CA GLY A 461 13.78 -7.65 11.60
C GLY A 461 15.31 -7.49 11.56
N VAL A 462 15.83 -6.38 12.08
CA VAL A 462 17.27 -6.14 12.20
C VAL A 462 17.93 -7.20 13.10
N ILE A 463 17.34 -7.49 14.26
CA ILE A 463 17.81 -8.53 15.19
C ILE A 463 17.82 -9.91 14.52
N ALA A 464 16.85 -10.20 13.64
CA ALA A 464 16.79 -11.44 12.87
C ALA A 464 17.80 -11.50 11.69
N GLY A 465 18.63 -10.47 11.50
CA GLY A 465 19.55 -10.37 10.37
C GLY A 465 18.84 -10.18 9.03
N LEU A 466 17.72 -9.47 9.02
CA LEU A 466 16.97 -9.04 7.84
C LEU A 466 17.08 -7.51 7.68
N ASN A 467 17.37 -7.09 6.45
CA ASN A 467 17.16 -5.73 6.00
C ASN A 467 15.68 -5.55 5.64
N VAL A 468 14.95 -4.88 6.52
CA VAL A 468 13.52 -4.58 6.34
C VAL A 468 13.38 -3.43 5.35
N MET A 469 13.18 -3.78 4.07
CA MET A 469 13.08 -2.85 2.95
C MET A 469 11.79 -2.02 3.01
N ARG A 470 10.72 -2.62 3.53
CA ARG A 470 9.44 -1.97 3.72
C ARG A 470 8.65 -2.62 4.85
N ILE A 471 8.00 -1.79 5.65
CA ILE A 471 6.86 -2.19 6.48
C ILE A 471 5.58 -1.91 5.69
N ILE A 472 4.76 -2.93 5.49
CA ILE A 472 3.48 -2.82 4.79
C ILE A 472 2.32 -3.09 5.75
N ASN A 473 1.24 -2.32 5.64
CA ASN A 473 0.03 -2.59 6.41
C ASN A 473 -0.65 -3.88 5.91
N GLU A 474 -1.04 -4.75 6.83
CA GLU A 474 -1.74 -6.02 6.56
C GLU A 474 -2.92 -5.88 5.58
N PRO A 475 -3.87 -4.93 5.78
CA PRO A 475 -4.97 -4.78 4.83
C PRO A 475 -4.53 -4.23 3.46
N THR A 476 -3.45 -3.45 3.39
CA THR A 476 -2.88 -2.99 2.11
C THR A 476 -2.24 -4.15 1.36
N ALA A 477 -1.52 -5.04 2.06
CA ALA A 477 -1.00 -6.28 1.49
C ALA A 477 -2.14 -7.18 0.99
N ALA A 478 -3.17 -7.39 1.80
CA ALA A 478 -4.36 -8.14 1.41
C ALA A 478 -5.05 -7.57 0.16
N ALA A 479 -5.11 -6.24 0.01
CA ALA A 479 -5.66 -5.59 -1.19
C ALA A 479 -4.82 -5.88 -2.45
N LEU A 480 -3.48 -5.90 -2.32
CA LEU A 480 -2.59 -6.31 -3.41
C LEU A 480 -2.81 -7.78 -3.79
N ALA A 481 -2.99 -8.67 -2.81
CA ALA A 481 -3.30 -10.08 -3.06
C ALA A 481 -4.66 -10.27 -3.74
N TYR A 482 -5.68 -9.54 -3.30
CA TYR A 482 -7.01 -9.52 -3.91
C TYR A 482 -6.98 -9.14 -5.40
N TYR A 483 -6.11 -8.21 -5.79
CA TYR A 483 -5.95 -7.81 -7.19
C TYR A 483 -5.03 -8.74 -7.99
N GLY A 484 -3.95 -9.24 -7.37
CA GLY A 484 -2.89 -10.04 -8.02
C GLY A 484 -3.33 -11.42 -8.54
N LEU A 485 -4.46 -11.96 -8.07
CA LEU A 485 -5.00 -13.27 -8.46
C LEU A 485 -5.87 -13.22 -9.74
N ASP A 486 -5.41 -12.52 -10.79
CA ASP A 486 -6.06 -12.40 -12.11
C ASP A 486 -7.40 -11.63 -12.18
N ASN A 487 -7.74 -10.83 -11.16
CA ASN A 487 -8.93 -9.96 -11.18
C ASN A 487 -8.80 -8.69 -12.06
N LYS A 488 -7.95 -8.73 -13.09
CA LYS A 488 -7.70 -7.61 -14.03
C LYS A 488 -8.92 -7.26 -14.92
N ALA A 489 -10.02 -8.01 -14.81
CA ALA A 489 -11.12 -8.02 -15.78
C ALA A 489 -12.46 -7.48 -15.27
N THR A 490 -12.50 -6.32 -14.61
CA THR A 490 -13.77 -5.59 -14.44
C THR A 490 -13.64 -4.21 -15.07
N GLY A 491 -14.47 -3.92 -16.09
CA GLY A 491 -14.51 -2.64 -16.83
C GLY A 491 -14.95 -1.42 -16.00
N VAL A 492 -14.71 -1.43 -14.69
CA VAL A 492 -14.97 -0.33 -13.76
C VAL A 492 -13.67 0.46 -13.59
N ALA A 493 -13.71 1.76 -13.90
CA ALA A 493 -12.55 2.64 -13.81
C ALA A 493 -12.03 2.83 -12.37
N GLU A 494 -12.93 2.77 -11.38
CA GLU A 494 -12.61 2.91 -9.96
C GLU A 494 -13.41 1.91 -9.12
N LYS A 495 -12.74 1.19 -8.22
CA LYS A 495 -13.35 0.17 -7.38
C LYS A 495 -13.03 0.41 -5.91
N ASN A 496 -14.05 0.65 -5.10
CA ASN A 496 -13.90 0.75 -3.65
C ASN A 496 -14.01 -0.63 -3.01
N VAL A 497 -12.99 -1.04 -2.27
CA VAL A 497 -12.91 -2.34 -1.61
C VAL A 497 -12.73 -2.11 -0.12
N LEU A 498 -13.53 -2.80 0.69
CA LEU A 498 -13.33 -2.87 2.13
C LEU A 498 -12.57 -4.15 2.46
N ILE A 499 -11.43 -4.01 3.13
CA ILE A 499 -10.69 -5.12 3.70
C ILE A 499 -11.06 -5.21 5.18
N PHE A 500 -11.61 -6.34 5.59
CA PHE A 500 -11.93 -6.67 6.97
C PHE A 500 -10.99 -7.78 7.44
N ASP A 501 -9.99 -7.40 8.24
CA ASP A 501 -8.99 -8.31 8.79
C ASP A 501 -9.25 -8.57 10.27
N LEU A 502 -9.68 -9.78 10.60
CA LEU A 502 -9.87 -10.22 11.98
C LEU A 502 -8.99 -11.42 12.25
N GLY A 503 -7.80 -11.12 12.78
CA GLY A 503 -6.77 -12.10 13.11
C GLY A 503 -6.90 -12.72 14.49
N GLY A 504 -5.80 -13.28 14.98
CA GLY A 504 -5.71 -13.87 16.31
C GLY A 504 -5.69 -12.84 17.43
N GLY A 505 -5.15 -11.64 17.18
CA GLY A 505 -4.96 -10.62 18.21
C GLY A 505 -5.43 -9.21 17.87
N THR A 506 -5.70 -8.92 16.60
CA THR A 506 -6.02 -7.58 16.09
C THR A 506 -7.21 -7.62 15.13
N LEU A 507 -7.94 -6.51 15.09
CA LEU A 507 -8.94 -6.19 14.08
C LEU A 507 -8.48 -4.96 13.31
N ASP A 508 -8.38 -5.06 11.99
CA ASP A 508 -8.11 -3.94 11.10
C ASP A 508 -9.18 -3.88 10.01
N VAL A 509 -9.69 -2.67 9.76
CA VAL A 509 -10.66 -2.38 8.70
C VAL A 509 -10.12 -1.24 7.87
N SER A 510 -9.89 -1.49 6.58
CA SER A 510 -9.44 -0.46 5.64
C SER A 510 -10.34 -0.38 4.44
N ILE A 511 -10.63 0.84 3.99
CA ILE A 511 -11.32 1.08 2.73
C ILE A 511 -10.31 1.64 1.74
N LEU A 512 -10.18 0.98 0.60
CA LEU A 512 -9.28 1.37 -0.47
C LEU A 512 -10.07 1.66 -1.75
N THR A 513 -9.60 2.62 -2.53
CA THR A 513 -10.04 2.82 -3.92
C THR A 513 -8.94 2.34 -4.86
N ILE A 514 -9.27 1.39 -5.72
CA ILE A 514 -8.41 0.89 -6.79
C ILE A 514 -8.79 1.65 -8.07
N VAL A 515 -7.86 2.44 -8.61
CA VAL A 515 -8.06 3.28 -9.81
C VAL A 515 -7.29 2.67 -10.97
N GLU A 516 -7.97 2.48 -12.11
CA GLU A 516 -7.40 1.92 -13.35
C GLU A 516 -6.61 0.60 -13.15
N GLY A 517 -6.90 -0.13 -12.08
CA GLY A 517 -6.22 -1.39 -11.75
C GLY A 517 -4.76 -1.28 -11.31
N SER A 518 -4.21 -0.08 -11.14
CA SER A 518 -2.79 0.14 -10.85
C SER A 518 -2.58 0.92 -9.56
N LEU A 519 -3.43 1.91 -9.27
CA LEU A 519 -3.28 2.77 -8.11
C LEU A 519 -4.21 2.34 -6.97
N PHE A 520 -3.63 1.94 -5.84
CA PHE A 520 -4.37 1.52 -4.64
C PHE A 520 -4.27 2.63 -3.61
N VAL A 521 -5.36 3.34 -3.34
CA VAL A 521 -5.37 4.45 -2.39
C VAL A 521 -6.18 4.08 -1.17
N VAL A 522 -5.54 3.95 -0.01
CA VAL A 522 -6.24 3.82 1.26
C VAL A 522 -6.97 5.13 1.55
N LYS A 523 -8.29 5.06 1.73
CA LYS A 523 -9.15 6.21 2.04
C LYS A 523 -9.32 6.42 3.53
N ALA A 524 -9.48 5.34 4.26
CA ALA A 524 -9.49 5.33 5.71
C ALA A 524 -9.07 3.97 6.25
N THR A 525 -8.52 3.99 7.46
CA THR A 525 -8.29 2.80 8.26
C THR A 525 -8.83 3.01 9.67
N ALA A 526 -9.32 1.92 10.25
CA ALA A 526 -9.80 1.85 11.62
C ALA A 526 -9.45 0.46 12.18
N GLY A 527 -9.36 0.31 13.49
CA GLY A 527 -9.10 -0.99 14.07
C GLY A 527 -9.15 -1.02 15.58
N ASP A 528 -8.85 -2.20 16.12
CA ASP A 528 -8.63 -2.47 17.53
C ASP A 528 -7.45 -3.46 17.66
N THR A 529 -6.32 -2.96 18.16
CA THR A 529 -5.09 -3.74 18.35
C THR A 529 -5.15 -4.77 19.48
N SER A 530 -6.31 -4.88 20.15
CA SER A 530 -6.57 -5.75 21.30
C SER A 530 -7.88 -6.54 21.15
N LEU A 531 -8.32 -6.78 19.92
CA LEU A 531 -9.51 -7.57 19.60
C LEU A 531 -9.17 -8.62 18.54
N GLY A 532 -9.34 -9.90 18.86
CA GLY A 532 -9.11 -10.99 17.92
C GLY A 532 -9.54 -12.36 18.43
N GLY A 533 -9.09 -13.40 17.73
CA GLY A 533 -9.35 -14.80 18.06
C GLY A 533 -9.03 -15.22 19.49
N GLU A 534 -7.99 -14.66 20.11
CA GLU A 534 -7.60 -14.95 21.48
C GLU A 534 -8.66 -14.48 22.50
N ASP A 535 -9.30 -13.34 22.25
CA ASP A 535 -10.32 -12.81 23.15
C ASP A 535 -11.59 -13.67 23.13
N PHE A 536 -11.96 -14.20 21.96
CA PHE A 536 -13.06 -15.15 21.84
C PHE A 536 -12.76 -16.46 22.59
N THR A 537 -11.52 -16.93 22.49
CA THR A 537 -11.06 -18.10 23.23
C THR A 537 -11.02 -17.84 24.72
N ASN A 538 -10.65 -16.64 25.17
CA ASN A 538 -10.70 -16.24 26.57
C ASN A 538 -12.12 -16.27 27.15
N ARG A 539 -13.14 -15.88 26.38
CA ARG A 539 -14.55 -15.99 26.81
C ARG A 539 -14.97 -17.43 27.05
N LEU A 540 -14.55 -18.35 26.17
CA LEU A 540 -14.78 -19.78 26.36
C LEU A 540 -14.03 -20.33 27.58
N VAL A 541 -12.75 -19.99 27.73
CA VAL A 541 -11.95 -20.41 28.90
C VAL A 541 -12.61 -19.96 30.19
N ASN A 542 -13.00 -18.68 30.29
CA ASN A 542 -13.68 -18.16 31.48
C ASN A 542 -14.99 -18.89 31.76
N HIS A 543 -15.79 -19.16 30.73
CA HIS A 543 -17.03 -19.94 30.86
C HIS A 543 -16.76 -21.33 31.46
N PHE A 544 -15.81 -22.07 30.91
CA PHE A 544 -15.50 -23.42 31.39
C PHE A 544 -14.74 -23.46 32.72
N VAL A 545 -13.97 -22.43 33.06
CA VAL A 545 -13.39 -22.27 34.41
C VAL A 545 -14.52 -22.15 35.44
N GLN A 546 -15.53 -21.32 35.19
CA GLN A 546 -16.66 -21.17 36.10
C GLN A 546 -17.49 -22.46 36.16
N GLU A 547 -17.74 -23.10 35.02
CA GLU A 547 -18.47 -24.36 34.97
C GLU A 547 -17.75 -25.47 35.73
N PHE A 548 -16.43 -25.63 35.53
CA PHE A 548 -15.61 -26.59 36.26
C PHE A 548 -15.64 -26.29 37.76
N LYS A 549 -15.54 -25.02 38.16
CA LYS A 549 -15.62 -24.60 39.56
C LYS A 549 -16.96 -24.95 40.20
N ILE A 550 -18.06 -24.80 39.47
CA ILE A 550 -19.40 -25.18 39.95
C ILE A 550 -19.52 -26.71 40.08
N LYS A 551 -19.07 -27.48 39.07
CA LYS A 551 -19.23 -28.94 39.03
C LYS A 551 -18.30 -29.69 39.98
N SER A 552 -17.05 -29.21 40.13
CA SER A 552 -16.01 -29.90 40.89
C SER A 552 -15.72 -29.27 42.26
N THR A 553 -16.23 -28.06 42.53
CA THR A 553 -15.87 -27.20 43.68
C THR A 553 -14.40 -26.76 43.72
N LYS A 554 -13.61 -27.04 42.67
CA LYS A 554 -12.18 -26.71 42.57
C LYS A 554 -11.95 -25.56 41.59
N ASP A 555 -10.97 -24.70 41.91
CA ASP A 555 -10.59 -23.55 41.09
C ASP A 555 -9.25 -23.81 40.40
N ILE A 556 -9.24 -23.81 39.07
CA ILE A 556 -8.03 -24.06 38.27
C ILE A 556 -7.26 -22.79 37.90
N THR A 557 -7.75 -21.60 38.28
CA THR A 557 -7.18 -20.31 37.87
C THR A 557 -5.73 -20.10 38.30
N SER A 558 -5.29 -20.77 39.36
CA SER A 558 -3.91 -20.72 39.86
C SER A 558 -2.98 -21.75 39.22
N ASN A 559 -3.47 -22.66 38.39
CA ASN A 559 -2.69 -23.73 37.76
C ASN A 559 -2.47 -23.45 36.25
N PRO A 560 -1.27 -22.97 35.85
CA PRO A 560 -0.99 -22.61 34.46
C PRO A 560 -1.12 -23.79 33.48
N MET A 561 -0.78 -25.01 33.91
CA MET A 561 -0.88 -26.20 33.06
C MET A 561 -2.33 -26.57 32.79
N ALA A 562 -3.18 -26.59 33.83
CA ALA A 562 -4.61 -26.86 33.69
C ALA A 562 -5.29 -25.80 32.80
N LEU A 563 -5.00 -24.51 33.03
CA LEU A 563 -5.52 -23.43 32.19
C LEU A 563 -5.06 -23.54 30.73
N GLN A 564 -3.79 -23.90 30.49
CA GLN A 564 -3.28 -24.02 29.12
C GLN A 564 -3.91 -25.20 28.37
N ARG A 565 -4.13 -26.33 29.06
CA ARG A 565 -4.85 -27.48 28.48
C ARG A 565 -6.30 -27.11 28.14
N LEU A 566 -6.98 -26.42 29.05
CA LEU A 566 -8.33 -25.91 28.81
C LEU A 566 -8.36 -24.92 27.63
N ARG A 567 -7.42 -23.98 27.56
CA ARG A 567 -7.29 -23.01 26.47
C ARG A 567 -7.11 -23.68 25.11
N THR A 568 -6.25 -24.71 25.04
CA THR A 568 -6.02 -25.48 23.82
C THR A 568 -7.32 -26.16 23.35
N ALA A 569 -8.08 -26.75 24.27
CA ALA A 569 -9.36 -27.36 23.96
C ALA A 569 -10.43 -26.32 23.56
N CYS A 570 -10.45 -25.15 24.21
CA CYS A 570 -11.35 -24.04 23.85
C CYS A 570 -11.07 -23.47 22.46
N GLU A 571 -9.79 -23.33 22.07
CA GLU A 571 -9.41 -22.89 20.73
C GLU A 571 -9.87 -23.91 19.67
N SER A 572 -9.66 -25.21 19.94
CA SER A 572 -10.14 -26.29 19.08
C SER A 572 -11.68 -26.25 18.95
N ALA A 573 -12.39 -26.11 20.07
CA ALA A 573 -13.84 -26.00 20.10
C ALA A 573 -14.34 -24.79 19.29
N LYS A 574 -13.72 -23.61 19.45
CA LYS A 574 -14.04 -22.40 18.68
C LYS A 574 -13.93 -22.65 17.16
N ARG A 575 -12.84 -23.30 16.73
CA ARG A 575 -12.64 -23.66 15.32
C ARG A 575 -13.72 -24.62 14.83
N THR A 576 -14.02 -25.68 15.60
CA THR A 576 -15.09 -26.63 15.28
C THR A 576 -16.46 -25.96 15.19
N LEU A 577 -16.78 -25.02 16.09
CA LEU A 577 -18.04 -24.28 16.09
C LEU A 577 -18.22 -23.37 14.87
N SER A 578 -17.14 -23.08 14.12
CA SER A 578 -17.23 -22.32 12.87
C SER A 578 -17.86 -23.14 11.73
N SER A 579 -17.81 -24.47 11.79
CA SER A 579 -18.45 -25.38 10.83
C SER A 579 -19.62 -26.17 11.42
N SER A 580 -19.54 -26.55 12.69
CA SER A 580 -20.51 -27.40 13.39
C SER A 580 -21.40 -26.59 14.34
N ALA A 581 -22.64 -27.04 14.58
CA ALA A 581 -23.58 -26.35 15.48
C ALA A 581 -23.26 -26.55 16.97
N GLN A 582 -22.52 -27.61 17.31
CA GLN A 582 -22.10 -27.93 18.68
C GLN A 582 -20.79 -28.74 18.65
N THR A 583 -20.11 -28.79 19.79
CA THR A 583 -18.93 -29.63 20.02
C THR A 583 -18.81 -29.93 21.51
N THR A 584 -18.09 -31.00 21.85
CA THR A 584 -17.79 -31.36 23.24
C THR A 584 -16.31 -31.09 23.53
N ILE A 585 -16.04 -30.50 24.69
CA ILE A 585 -14.70 -30.36 25.24
C ILE A 585 -14.51 -31.51 26.23
N GLU A 586 -13.51 -32.34 25.96
CA GLU A 586 -13.14 -33.47 26.81
C GLU A 586 -11.66 -33.39 27.15
N ILE A 587 -11.36 -33.29 28.45
CA ILE A 587 -10.00 -33.23 28.98
C ILE A 587 -9.91 -34.18 30.16
N VAL A 588 -9.20 -35.29 29.96
CA VAL A 588 -8.92 -36.28 31.01
C VAL A 588 -7.93 -35.70 32.02
N ASN A 589 -8.22 -35.84 33.32
CA ASN A 589 -7.41 -35.36 34.43
C ASN A 589 -7.01 -33.89 34.23
N LEU A 590 -7.99 -33.00 34.07
CA LEU A 590 -7.74 -31.57 33.92
C LEU A 590 -7.06 -30.99 35.16
N TYR A 591 -7.56 -31.33 36.35
CA TYR A 591 -7.04 -30.84 37.63
C TYR A 591 -7.30 -31.83 38.76
N GLU A 592 -6.27 -32.17 39.56
CA GLU A 592 -6.37 -33.06 40.73
C GLU A 592 -7.09 -34.41 40.47
N GLY A 593 -6.90 -35.02 39.29
CA GLY A 593 -7.56 -36.28 38.94
C GLY A 593 -8.98 -36.14 38.39
N ILE A 594 -9.50 -34.91 38.27
CA ILE A 594 -10.86 -34.62 37.83
C ILE A 594 -10.87 -34.33 36.32
N ASP A 595 -11.73 -35.05 35.60
CA ASP A 595 -11.97 -34.85 34.17
C ASP A 595 -12.89 -33.64 33.93
N LEU A 596 -12.74 -32.99 32.77
CA LEU A 596 -13.74 -32.06 32.23
C LEU A 596 -14.37 -32.69 31.00
N SER A 597 -15.69 -32.89 31.03
CA SER A 597 -16.50 -33.18 29.85
C SER A 597 -17.70 -32.23 29.84
N SER A 598 -17.78 -31.39 28.81
CA SER A 598 -18.89 -30.45 28.65
C SER A 598 -19.14 -30.12 27.18
N THR A 599 -20.41 -29.92 26.83
CA THR A 599 -20.85 -29.61 25.47
C THR A 599 -21.15 -28.12 25.34
N ILE A 600 -20.68 -27.51 24.26
CA ILE A 600 -20.93 -26.11 23.92
C ILE A 600 -21.56 -26.01 22.53
N THR A 601 -22.59 -25.18 22.42
CA THR A 601 -23.27 -24.90 21.15
C THR A 601 -22.73 -23.61 20.52
N ARG A 602 -22.88 -23.48 19.20
CA ARG A 602 -22.53 -22.25 18.48
C ARG A 602 -23.32 -21.06 19.02
N THR A 603 -24.62 -21.23 19.27
CA THR A 603 -25.47 -20.21 19.87
C THR A 603 -24.90 -19.71 21.19
N LYS A 604 -24.46 -20.62 22.07
CA LYS A 604 -23.88 -20.20 23.36
C LYS A 604 -22.55 -19.48 23.18
N PHE A 605 -21.69 -19.94 22.28
CA PHE A 605 -20.46 -19.23 21.93
C PHE A 605 -20.75 -17.82 21.39
N GLU A 606 -21.77 -17.66 20.55
CA GLU A 606 -22.17 -16.36 20.01
C GLU A 606 -22.70 -15.42 21.10
N GLU A 607 -23.52 -15.92 22.02
CA GLU A 607 -23.98 -15.15 23.20
C GLU A 607 -22.81 -14.63 24.04
N LEU A 608 -21.81 -15.49 24.30
CA LEU A 608 -20.64 -15.14 25.12
C LEU A 608 -19.76 -14.05 24.49
N ASN A 609 -19.90 -13.80 23.19
CA ASN A 609 -19.02 -12.93 22.41
C ASN A 609 -19.75 -11.78 21.69
N MET A 610 -21.06 -11.64 21.88
CA MET A 610 -21.88 -10.69 21.12
C MET A 610 -21.39 -9.24 21.23
N ASP A 611 -20.90 -8.84 22.40
CA ASP A 611 -20.32 -7.51 22.62
C ASP A 611 -19.03 -7.29 21.82
N LEU A 612 -18.19 -8.32 21.68
CA LEU A 612 -16.97 -8.25 20.87
C LEU A 612 -17.30 -8.25 19.37
N PHE A 613 -18.32 -9.00 18.95
CA PHE A 613 -18.79 -8.97 17.57
C PHE A 613 -19.42 -7.62 17.21
N ALA A 614 -20.15 -6.99 18.13
CA ALA A 614 -20.67 -5.63 17.93
C ALA A 614 -19.53 -4.60 17.74
N LYS A 615 -18.42 -4.72 18.50
CA LYS A 615 -17.23 -3.87 18.30
C LYS A 615 -16.62 -4.01 16.90
N CYS A 616 -16.71 -5.20 16.30
CA CYS A 616 -16.27 -5.41 14.91
C CYS A 616 -17.09 -4.54 13.94
N VAL A 617 -18.43 -4.56 14.07
CA VAL A 617 -19.35 -3.74 13.26
C VAL A 617 -19.07 -2.25 13.45
N THR A 618 -18.93 -1.78 14.70
CA THR A 618 -18.63 -0.37 15.00
C THR A 618 -17.32 0.09 14.35
N SER A 619 -16.31 -0.79 14.25
CA SER A 619 -15.05 -0.46 13.58
C SER A 619 -15.23 -0.25 12.07
N VAL A 620 -16.11 -1.04 11.44
CA VAL A 620 -16.47 -0.87 10.03
C VAL A 620 -17.23 0.43 9.79
N GLU A 621 -18.22 0.74 10.63
CA GLU A 621 -18.98 1.99 10.55
C GLU A 621 -18.09 3.22 10.73
N ARG A 622 -17.12 3.17 11.66
CA ARG A 622 -16.12 4.22 11.83
C ARG A 622 -15.27 4.39 10.58
N CYS A 623 -14.81 3.30 9.97
CA CYS A 623 -14.01 3.33 8.75
C CYS A 623 -14.79 3.96 7.58
N LEU A 624 -16.06 3.58 7.39
CA LEU A 624 -16.96 4.17 6.38
C LEU A 624 -17.13 5.68 6.59
N ARG A 625 -17.36 6.11 7.83
CA ARG A 625 -17.51 7.53 8.18
C ARG A 625 -16.25 8.33 7.88
N ASP A 626 -15.09 7.80 8.26
CA ASP A 626 -13.78 8.43 8.02
C ASP A 626 -13.47 8.50 6.52
N ALA A 627 -13.83 7.47 5.74
CA ALA A 627 -13.71 7.46 4.29
C ALA A 627 -14.76 8.35 3.59
N ARG A 628 -15.74 8.88 4.34
CA ARG A 628 -16.92 9.61 3.82
C ARG A 628 -17.67 8.81 2.76
N MET A 629 -17.80 7.51 3.01
CA MET A 629 -18.45 6.55 2.12
C MET A 629 -19.70 5.98 2.75
N ILE A 630 -20.68 5.68 1.91
CA ILE A 630 -21.90 4.97 2.27
C ILE A 630 -21.74 3.49 1.94
N GLN A 631 -22.48 2.60 2.61
CA GLN A 631 -22.34 1.14 2.43
C GLN A 631 -22.47 0.70 0.97
N ILE A 632 -23.40 1.32 0.21
CA ILE A 632 -23.64 0.99 -1.20
C ILE A 632 -22.48 1.39 -2.13
N SER A 633 -21.59 2.31 -1.73
CA SER A 633 -20.42 2.69 -2.54
C SER A 633 -19.23 1.75 -2.39
N VAL A 634 -19.27 0.82 -1.42
CA VAL A 634 -18.29 -0.27 -1.29
C VAL A 634 -18.67 -1.37 -2.27
N HIS A 635 -17.78 -1.71 -3.19
CA HIS A 635 -18.04 -2.70 -4.24
C HIS A 635 -17.86 -4.12 -3.70
N ASP A 636 -16.76 -4.37 -3.00
CA ASP A 636 -16.45 -5.67 -2.41
C ASP A 636 -16.05 -5.55 -0.94
N VAL A 637 -16.43 -6.56 -0.17
CA VAL A 637 -16.01 -6.77 1.22
C VAL A 637 -15.16 -8.02 1.28
N VAL A 638 -13.86 -7.85 1.53
CA VAL A 638 -12.86 -8.91 1.50
C VAL A 638 -12.51 -9.31 2.94
N LEU A 639 -12.57 -10.61 3.22
CA LEU A 639 -12.30 -11.16 4.54
C LEU A 639 -10.86 -11.68 4.65
N ILE A 640 -10.15 -11.24 5.68
CA ILE A 640 -8.77 -11.62 5.99
C ILE A 640 -8.68 -12.10 7.44
N GLY A 641 -7.80 -13.06 7.72
CA GLY A 641 -7.58 -13.54 9.07
C GLY A 641 -8.52 -14.67 9.49
N GLY A 642 -8.00 -15.62 10.27
CA GLY A 642 -8.69 -16.87 10.60
C GLY A 642 -10.00 -16.69 11.38
N SER A 643 -10.14 -15.61 12.17
CA SER A 643 -11.36 -15.36 12.95
C SER A 643 -12.53 -14.85 12.10
N THR A 644 -12.31 -14.44 10.85
CA THR A 644 -13.41 -14.15 9.91
C THR A 644 -14.21 -15.38 9.50
N LYS A 645 -13.71 -16.59 9.79
CA LYS A 645 -14.42 -17.85 9.56
C LYS A 645 -15.60 -18.07 10.52
N ILE A 646 -15.71 -17.27 11.57
CA ILE A 646 -16.83 -17.32 12.51
C ILE A 646 -18.12 -16.90 11.78
N PRO A 647 -19.15 -17.76 11.68
CA PRO A 647 -20.37 -17.47 10.93
C PRO A 647 -21.08 -16.18 11.38
N LYS A 648 -21.09 -15.91 12.69
CA LYS A 648 -21.75 -14.71 13.23
C LYS A 648 -21.09 -13.41 12.76
N VAL A 649 -19.76 -13.39 12.63
CA VAL A 649 -19.02 -12.23 12.12
C VAL A 649 -19.39 -11.98 10.65
N GLN A 650 -19.43 -13.04 9.83
CA GLN A 650 -19.84 -12.93 8.43
C GLN A 650 -21.29 -12.45 8.31
N GLN A 651 -22.21 -13.00 9.11
CA GLN A 651 -23.60 -12.59 9.13
C GLN A 651 -23.73 -11.09 9.43
N LEU A 652 -23.08 -10.61 10.50
CA LEU A 652 -23.16 -9.19 10.89
C LEU A 652 -22.59 -8.25 9.81
N LEU A 653 -21.54 -8.67 9.10
CA LEU A 653 -21.02 -7.92 7.97
C LEU A 653 -21.99 -7.92 6.78
N GLN A 654 -22.61 -9.06 6.46
CA GLN A 654 -23.63 -9.13 5.42
C GLN A 654 -24.82 -8.23 5.74
N ASP A 655 -25.31 -8.28 6.97
CA ASP A 655 -26.41 -7.44 7.45
C ASP A 655 -26.05 -5.95 7.32
N LEU A 656 -24.83 -5.56 7.70
CA LEU A 656 -24.34 -4.18 7.57
C LEU A 656 -24.27 -3.70 6.10
N PHE A 657 -24.01 -4.61 5.16
CA PHE A 657 -23.94 -4.31 3.72
C PHE A 657 -25.20 -4.77 2.96
N ASN A 658 -26.36 -4.80 3.63
CA ASN A 658 -27.67 -5.08 3.03
C ASN A 658 -27.73 -6.43 2.27
N GLY A 659 -27.15 -7.48 2.85
CA GLY A 659 -27.12 -8.83 2.29
C GLY A 659 -26.08 -9.03 1.18
N LYS A 660 -25.16 -8.08 0.96
CA LYS A 660 -24.06 -8.21 -0.01
C LYS A 660 -23.26 -9.49 0.24
N GLU A 661 -22.95 -10.21 -0.83
CA GLU A 661 -22.07 -11.36 -0.77
C GLU A 661 -20.64 -10.93 -0.40
N LEU A 662 -20.04 -11.63 0.59
CA LEU A 662 -18.68 -11.36 1.04
C LEU A 662 -17.69 -12.07 0.10
N CYS A 663 -16.62 -11.39 -0.27
CA CYS A 663 -15.61 -11.90 -1.16
C CYS A 663 -14.79 -13.02 -0.51
N LYS A 664 -14.81 -14.20 -1.13
CA LYS A 664 -14.10 -15.42 -0.70
C LYS A 664 -13.08 -15.90 -1.73
N SER A 665 -12.73 -15.07 -2.72
CA SER A 665 -11.82 -15.45 -3.81
C SER A 665 -10.36 -15.60 -3.38
N ILE A 666 -10.01 -15.10 -2.19
CA ILE A 666 -8.66 -15.16 -1.64
C ILE A 666 -8.64 -16.01 -0.38
N ASN A 667 -7.51 -16.68 -0.14
CA ASN A 667 -7.30 -17.42 1.08
C ASN A 667 -7.03 -16.43 2.24
N PRO A 668 -7.92 -16.33 3.25
CA PRO A 668 -7.79 -15.36 4.34
C PRO A 668 -6.55 -15.60 5.21
N ASP A 669 -5.97 -16.81 5.16
CA ASP A 669 -4.81 -17.20 5.96
C ASP A 669 -3.47 -16.91 5.27
N GLU A 670 -3.47 -16.63 3.96
CA GLU A 670 -2.25 -16.46 3.14
C GLU A 670 -2.20 -15.10 2.42
N ALA A 671 -3.33 -14.41 2.26
CA ALA A 671 -3.44 -13.18 1.49
C ALA A 671 -2.50 -12.05 1.94
N VAL A 672 -2.26 -11.92 3.25
CA VAL A 672 -1.34 -10.90 3.78
C VAL A 672 0.09 -11.18 3.35
N ALA A 673 0.58 -12.41 3.54
CA ALA A 673 1.91 -12.82 3.08
C ALA A 673 2.02 -12.69 1.56
N TYR A 674 0.99 -13.10 0.82
CA TYR A 674 0.93 -12.97 -0.63
C TYR A 674 1.13 -11.51 -1.06
N GLY A 675 0.40 -10.58 -0.45
CA GLY A 675 0.54 -9.15 -0.72
C GLY A 675 1.91 -8.58 -0.38
N ALA A 676 2.52 -9.05 0.72
CA ALA A 676 3.88 -8.68 1.10
C ALA A 676 4.89 -9.14 0.03
N VAL A 677 4.70 -10.32 -0.56
CA VAL A 677 5.52 -10.82 -1.67
C VAL A 677 5.34 -9.98 -2.92
N VAL A 678 4.09 -9.63 -3.27
CA VAL A 678 3.82 -8.71 -4.41
C VAL A 678 4.54 -7.39 -4.18
N HIS A 679 4.53 -6.85 -2.95
CA HIS A 679 5.24 -5.62 -2.64
C HIS A 679 6.77 -5.78 -2.70
N ALA A 680 7.30 -6.92 -2.27
CA ALA A 680 8.72 -7.24 -2.43
C ALA A 680 9.12 -7.30 -3.91
N ALA A 681 8.26 -7.84 -4.77
CA ALA A 681 8.46 -7.88 -6.22
C ALA A 681 8.44 -6.46 -6.84
N ILE A 682 7.54 -5.58 -6.40
CA ILE A 682 7.52 -4.16 -6.81
C ILE A 682 8.86 -3.49 -6.47
N LEU A 683 9.36 -3.67 -5.24
CA LEU A 683 10.63 -3.11 -4.79
C LEU A 683 11.85 -3.68 -5.52
N SER A 684 11.74 -4.92 -6.00
CA SER A 684 12.78 -5.59 -6.77
C SER A 684 12.76 -5.22 -8.26
N GLY A 685 11.76 -4.43 -8.71
CA GLY A 685 11.63 -3.98 -10.10
C GLY A 685 11.01 -5.02 -11.05
N GLU A 686 10.21 -5.95 -10.53
CA GLU A 686 9.56 -6.99 -11.33
C GLU A 686 8.52 -6.41 -12.28
N ARG A 687 8.71 -6.61 -13.60
CA ARG A 687 7.95 -5.93 -14.66
C ARG A 687 6.44 -6.17 -14.60
N LYS A 688 5.98 -7.36 -14.17
CA LYS A 688 4.54 -7.70 -14.16
C LYS A 688 3.73 -6.95 -13.10
N VAL A 689 4.41 -6.44 -12.08
CA VAL A 689 3.79 -5.77 -10.92
C VAL A 689 4.30 -4.34 -10.74
N GLN A 690 5.25 -3.89 -11.56
CA GLN A 690 5.87 -2.57 -11.46
C GLN A 690 4.86 -1.40 -11.53
N ASP A 691 3.76 -1.59 -12.25
CA ASP A 691 2.70 -0.58 -12.38
C ASP A 691 1.81 -0.49 -11.13
N LEU A 692 1.89 -1.43 -10.19
CA LEU A 692 1.09 -1.40 -8.97
C LEU A 692 1.69 -0.39 -7.98
N LEU A 693 0.88 0.62 -7.61
CA LEU A 693 1.27 1.67 -6.68
C LEU A 693 0.33 1.71 -5.47
N PRO A 694 0.71 1.10 -4.34
CA PRO A 694 -0.02 1.27 -3.09
C PRO A 694 0.35 2.59 -2.39
N LEU A 695 -0.66 3.41 -2.14
CA LEU A 695 -0.61 4.63 -1.33
C LEU A 695 -1.38 4.41 -0.03
N ASP A 696 -0.63 4.31 1.06
CA ASP A 696 -1.17 4.08 2.40
C ASP A 696 -1.42 5.39 3.14
N VAL A 697 -1.94 5.32 4.37
CA VAL A 697 -2.22 6.48 5.24
C VAL A 697 -1.70 6.29 6.66
N THR A 698 -1.52 7.39 7.39
CA THR A 698 -1.29 7.32 8.85
C THR A 698 -2.61 7.01 9.59
N PRO A 699 -2.67 6.03 10.52
CA PRO A 699 -3.91 5.63 11.17
C PRO A 699 -4.40 6.63 12.23
N LEU A 700 -3.49 7.43 12.78
CA LEU A 700 -3.75 8.34 13.90
C LEU A 700 -3.18 9.74 13.61
N SER A 701 -3.81 10.75 14.19
CA SER A 701 -3.38 12.14 14.10
C SER A 701 -2.14 12.38 14.95
N LEU A 702 -1.14 13.06 14.37
CA LEU A 702 0.06 13.51 15.08
C LEU A 702 -0.10 14.97 15.50
N SER A 703 0.01 15.20 16.80
CA SER A 703 -0.15 16.52 17.43
C SER A 703 1.12 16.92 18.17
N VAL A 704 1.48 18.20 18.07
CA VAL A 704 2.70 18.75 18.68
C VAL A 704 2.34 19.68 19.82
N ARG A 705 3.08 19.55 20.93
CA ARG A 705 3.09 20.51 22.05
C ARG A 705 4.50 21.07 22.23
N SER A 706 4.65 22.39 22.05
CA SER A 706 5.92 23.12 22.13
C SER A 706 6.02 24.03 23.36
N ASP A 707 4.94 24.20 24.11
CA ASP A 707 4.91 24.95 25.36
C ASP A 707 4.16 24.12 26.40
N THR A 708 4.82 23.81 27.51
CA THR A 708 4.24 23.04 28.61
C THR A 708 3.34 23.87 29.52
N SER A 709 3.42 25.20 29.44
CA SER A 709 2.60 26.13 30.24
C SER A 709 1.18 26.29 29.69
N HIS A 710 1.00 26.09 28.38
CA HIS A 710 -0.30 26.09 27.72
C HIS A 710 -0.70 24.64 27.38
N ASN A 711 -1.89 24.20 27.80
CA ASN A 711 -2.35 22.83 27.53
C ASN A 711 -2.80 22.60 26.06
N ASN A 712 -2.49 23.53 25.16
CA ASN A 712 -2.92 23.51 23.76
C ASN A 712 -1.87 22.80 22.90
N ALA A 713 -2.25 21.66 22.32
CA ALA A 713 -1.48 20.98 21.30
C ALA A 713 -2.07 21.26 19.92
N VAL A 714 -1.21 21.27 18.90
CA VAL A 714 -1.61 21.54 17.51
C VAL A 714 -1.50 20.26 16.70
N THR A 715 -2.62 19.79 16.15
CA THR A 715 -2.63 18.69 15.20
C THR A 715 -1.92 19.10 13.91
N SER A 716 -0.80 18.45 13.64
CA SER A 716 0.11 18.77 12.53
C SER A 716 -0.10 17.87 11.32
N ILE A 717 -0.39 16.59 11.55
CA ILE A 717 -0.69 15.61 10.50
C ILE A 717 -1.96 14.88 10.94
N PRO A 718 -3.13 15.15 10.33
CA PRO A 718 -4.37 14.45 10.66
C PRO A 718 -4.31 12.96 10.32
N LYS A 719 -5.10 12.14 11.00
CA LYS A 719 -5.32 10.73 10.62
C LYS A 719 -5.81 10.61 9.18
N ASN A 720 -5.58 9.45 8.57
CA ASN A 720 -5.88 9.13 7.18
C ASN A 720 -5.17 10.04 6.14
N THR A 721 -4.14 10.78 6.55
CA THR A 721 -3.27 11.49 5.60
C THR A 721 -2.38 10.48 4.87
N THR A 722 -2.36 10.54 3.54
CA THR A 722 -1.53 9.68 2.68
C THR A 722 -0.05 9.77 3.06
N ILE A 723 0.64 8.64 3.16
CA ILE A 723 2.07 8.54 3.47
C ILE A 723 2.86 8.08 2.23
N PRO A 724 4.12 8.53 2.05
CA PRO A 724 4.88 9.45 2.90
C PRO A 724 4.32 10.88 2.91
N THR A 725 4.45 11.59 4.04
CA THR A 725 3.99 12.99 4.16
C THR A 725 4.86 13.80 5.10
N ARG A 726 4.72 15.13 5.03
CA ARG A 726 5.38 16.08 5.93
C ARG A 726 4.48 17.28 6.17
N ASN A 727 4.47 17.79 7.40
CA ASN A 727 3.74 19.01 7.70
C ASN A 727 4.47 20.27 7.17
N LYS A 728 3.77 21.40 7.24
CA LYS A 728 4.39 22.72 7.13
C LYS A 728 5.24 22.98 8.38
N HIS A 729 6.33 23.74 8.22
CA HIS A 729 7.15 24.20 9.34
C HIS A 729 6.27 24.92 10.36
N PHE A 730 6.40 24.56 11.64
CA PHE A 730 5.82 25.33 12.74
C PHE A 730 6.94 25.98 13.54
N THR A 731 6.72 27.24 13.91
CA THR A 731 7.67 28.02 14.70
C THR A 731 7.66 27.55 16.13
N ILE A 732 8.83 27.26 16.65
CA ILE A 732 9.06 26.95 18.06
C ILE A 732 9.23 28.26 18.80
N TYR A 733 8.56 28.42 19.94
CA TYR A 733 8.68 29.63 20.75
C TYR A 733 10.12 29.82 21.25
N PRO A 734 10.59 31.08 21.36
CA PRO A 734 11.86 31.38 22.02
C PRO A 734 11.89 30.76 23.42
N HIS A 735 13.01 30.14 23.79
CA HIS A 735 13.23 29.43 25.07
C HIS A 735 12.53 28.07 25.26
N THR A 736 11.78 27.55 24.27
CA THR A 736 11.33 26.16 24.31
C THR A 736 12.54 25.22 24.32
N LYS A 737 12.63 24.36 25.34
CA LYS A 737 13.69 23.35 25.46
C LYS A 737 13.31 21.99 24.87
N THR A 738 12.02 21.63 24.93
CA THR A 738 11.52 20.33 24.50
C THR A 738 10.25 20.46 23.65
N ILE A 739 10.11 19.58 22.67
CA ILE A 739 8.88 19.37 21.90
C ILE A 739 8.31 18.01 22.26
N GLN A 740 7.02 17.93 22.53
CA GLN A 740 6.35 16.66 22.75
C GLN A 740 5.45 16.34 21.55
N VAL A 741 5.54 15.12 21.04
CA VAL A 741 4.66 14.64 19.96
C VAL A 741 3.73 13.58 20.51
N PHE A 742 2.46 13.78 20.26
CA PHE A 742 1.38 12.90 20.66
C PHE A 742 0.70 12.30 19.44
N GLU A 743 0.12 11.13 19.63
CA GLU A 743 -0.61 10.39 18.63
C GLU A 743 -1.98 10.00 19.19
N GLY A 744 -3.06 10.39 18.51
CA GLY A 744 -4.42 10.03 18.91
C GLY A 744 -5.47 11.09 18.60
N GLU A 745 -6.73 10.73 18.85
CA GLU A 745 -7.93 11.51 18.47
C GLU A 745 -8.68 12.09 19.69
N LYS A 746 -8.17 11.91 20.92
CA LYS A 746 -8.83 12.43 22.11
C LYS A 746 -8.65 13.95 22.20
N VAL A 747 -9.70 14.63 22.64
CA VAL A 747 -9.73 16.10 22.78
C VAL A 747 -8.66 16.58 23.77
N LYS A 748 -8.50 15.88 24.89
CA LYS A 748 -7.47 16.18 25.88
C LYS A 748 -6.16 15.51 25.47
N ILE A 749 -5.15 16.33 25.19
CA ILE A 749 -3.86 15.84 24.65
C ILE A 749 -3.17 14.82 25.56
N THR A 750 -3.29 14.97 26.88
CA THR A 750 -2.67 14.06 27.86
C THR A 750 -3.26 12.66 27.85
N ASP A 751 -4.44 12.48 27.25
CA ASP A 751 -5.10 11.19 27.19
C ASP A 751 -4.72 10.44 25.89
N ASN A 752 -4.04 11.12 24.97
CA ASN A 752 -3.44 10.54 23.76
C ASN A 752 -2.08 9.91 24.07
N ASN A 753 -1.60 9.08 23.15
CA ASN A 753 -0.32 8.39 23.27
C ASN A 753 0.84 9.38 23.12
N LEU A 754 1.71 9.51 24.13
CA LEU A 754 2.93 10.29 23.99
C LEU A 754 3.95 9.45 23.21
N LEU A 755 4.20 9.84 21.97
CA LEU A 755 5.23 9.18 21.16
C LEU A 755 6.60 9.47 21.74
N GLY A 756 6.93 10.74 21.97
CA GLY A 756 8.23 11.13 22.46
C GLY A 756 8.34 12.58 22.89
N GLU A 757 9.39 12.84 23.65
CA GLU A 757 9.84 14.18 24.04
C GLU A 757 11.21 14.42 23.41
N PHE A 758 11.31 15.50 22.66
CA PHE A 758 12.41 15.82 21.77
C PHE A 758 13.11 17.06 22.29
N GLU A 759 14.30 16.88 22.85
CA GLU A 759 15.14 17.98 23.34
C GLU A 759 15.81 18.72 22.19
N LEU A 760 15.71 20.06 22.20
CA LEU A 760 16.35 20.92 21.22
C LEU A 760 17.76 21.28 21.71
N SER A 761 18.77 20.54 21.26
CA SER A 761 20.18 20.81 21.57
C SER A 761 20.81 21.77 20.55
N GLY A 762 21.75 22.60 21.00
CA GLY A 762 22.53 23.49 20.12
C GLY A 762 21.80 24.75 19.63
N VAL A 763 20.68 25.12 20.25
CA VAL A 763 19.94 26.35 19.95
C VAL A 763 20.59 27.57 20.58
N PRO A 764 21.07 28.57 19.81
CA PRO A 764 21.57 29.81 20.37
C PRO A 764 20.45 30.57 21.13
N PRO A 765 20.73 31.13 22.32
CA PRO A 765 19.73 31.82 23.17
C PRO A 765 19.00 33.00 22.49
N LYS A 766 19.55 33.53 21.40
CA LYS A 766 19.05 34.69 20.65
C LYS A 766 18.43 34.32 19.28
N SER A 767 18.19 33.05 18.98
CA SER A 767 17.63 32.64 17.67
C SER A 767 16.13 32.94 17.61
N PRO A 768 15.67 33.89 16.76
CA PRO A 768 14.28 34.32 16.78
C PRO A 768 13.30 33.32 16.15
N GLN A 769 13.75 32.37 15.32
CA GLN A 769 12.88 31.42 14.61
C GLN A 769 13.55 30.05 14.38
N ILE A 770 13.29 29.09 15.25
CA ILE A 770 13.53 27.67 14.94
C ILE A 770 12.22 27.10 14.43
N THR A 771 12.32 26.35 13.34
CA THR A 771 11.18 25.59 12.82
C THR A 771 11.39 24.11 13.04
N ALA A 772 10.33 23.41 13.42
CA ALA A 772 10.31 21.95 13.44
C ALA A 772 9.42 21.42 12.32
N ARG A 773 9.75 20.21 11.87
CA ARG A 773 9.05 19.47 10.84
C ARG A 773 8.85 18.03 11.27
N LEU A 774 7.61 17.59 11.18
CA LEU A 774 7.24 16.18 11.26
C LEU A 774 7.18 15.60 9.85
N GLN A 775 7.83 14.46 9.66
CA GLN A 775 7.78 13.69 8.44
C GLN A 775 7.41 12.24 8.76
N ILE A 776 6.43 11.69 8.08
CA ILE A 776 6.13 10.26 8.12
C ILE A 776 6.68 9.64 6.84
N ASP A 777 7.51 8.61 6.97
CA ASP A 777 8.10 7.91 5.83
C ASP A 777 7.14 6.87 5.20
N ALA A 778 7.63 6.10 4.24
CA ALA A 778 6.85 5.06 3.55
C ALA A 778 6.54 3.83 4.43
N ASN A 779 7.20 3.69 5.59
CA ASN A 779 6.93 2.65 6.59
C ASN A 779 5.88 3.10 7.61
N GLY A 780 5.43 4.36 7.55
CA GLY A 780 4.58 4.97 8.56
C GLY A 780 5.34 5.40 9.81
N ILE A 781 6.67 5.56 9.73
CA ILE A 781 7.53 5.92 10.88
C ILE A 781 7.80 7.43 10.89
N LEU A 782 7.62 8.03 12.05
CA LEU A 782 7.81 9.45 12.32
C LEU A 782 9.29 9.80 12.41
N ASN A 783 9.66 10.83 11.67
CA ASN A 783 10.94 11.53 11.76
C ASN A 783 10.68 12.99 12.13
N VAL A 784 11.37 13.46 13.17
CA VAL A 784 11.33 14.87 13.60
C VAL A 784 12.65 15.51 13.25
N SER A 785 12.59 16.60 12.48
CA SER A 785 13.75 17.41 12.13
C SER A 785 13.51 18.87 12.45
N THR A 786 14.55 19.57 12.88
CA THR A 786 14.52 21.02 13.10
C THR A 786 15.37 21.74 12.07
N GLU A 787 15.02 22.99 11.77
CA GLU A 787 15.76 23.89 10.88
C GLU A 787 15.79 25.29 11.49
N ASP A 788 16.98 25.88 11.60
CA ASP A 788 17.18 27.26 12.00
C ASP A 788 17.13 28.16 10.75
N THR A 789 16.07 28.96 10.64
CA THR A 789 15.81 29.80 9.47
C THR A 789 16.65 31.09 9.47
N THR A 790 17.38 31.40 10.55
CA THR A 790 18.15 32.65 10.64
C THR A 790 19.50 32.63 9.93
N ASN A 791 20.14 31.46 9.82
CA ASN A 791 21.50 31.35 9.27
C ASN A 791 21.55 30.62 7.91
N GLY A 792 20.41 30.18 7.35
CA GLY A 792 20.38 29.33 6.15
C GLY A 792 21.10 27.98 6.28
N LYS A 793 21.63 27.67 7.47
CA LYS A 793 22.30 26.41 7.81
C LYS A 793 21.24 25.38 8.19
N LYS A 794 21.02 24.42 7.30
CA LYS A 794 20.21 23.22 7.54
C LYS A 794 20.91 22.28 8.52
N ASN A 795 20.86 22.59 9.80
CA ASN A 795 21.23 21.62 10.83
C ASN A 795 20.07 20.64 10.98
N LYS A 796 20.05 19.55 10.20
CA LYS A 796 19.10 18.45 10.38
C LYS A 796 19.44 17.75 11.70
N ILE A 797 18.85 18.21 12.80
CA ILE A 797 18.90 17.48 14.06
C ILE A 797 17.80 16.42 13.97
N THR A 798 18.20 15.17 13.68
CA THR A 798 17.32 14.01 13.86
C THR A 798 17.15 13.83 15.35
N VAL A 799 16.01 14.24 15.90
CA VAL A 799 15.80 14.12 17.34
C VAL A 799 15.39 12.67 17.62
N THR A 800 16.32 11.89 18.17
CA THR A 800 16.10 10.50 18.56
C THR A 800 15.26 10.44 19.83
N ASN A 801 14.07 9.86 19.73
CA ASN A 801 13.26 9.52 20.90
C ASN A 801 13.78 8.22 21.53
N ASN A 802 14.64 8.35 22.54
CA ASN A 802 15.21 7.21 23.25
C ASN A 802 14.34 6.73 24.42
N LYS A 803 13.29 7.48 24.81
CA LYS A 803 12.40 7.10 25.91
C LYS A 803 11.35 6.11 25.38
N GLY A 804 11.28 4.90 25.95
CA GLY A 804 10.34 3.87 25.51
C GLY A 804 10.78 3.01 24.32
N ARG A 805 12.01 3.18 23.81
CA ARG A 805 12.55 2.42 22.67
C ARG A 805 13.89 1.79 22.99
N LEU A 806 14.29 0.83 22.17
CA LEU A 806 15.64 0.26 22.20
C LEU A 806 16.64 1.26 21.62
N SER A 807 17.78 1.42 22.28
CA SER A 807 18.89 2.18 21.71
C SER A 807 19.61 1.38 20.61
N LYS A 808 20.41 2.04 19.78
CA LYS A 808 21.20 1.35 18.75
C LYS A 808 22.17 0.34 19.36
N GLU A 809 22.78 0.69 20.49
CA GLU A 809 23.70 -0.17 21.23
C GLU A 809 22.98 -1.40 21.81
N GLU A 810 21.74 -1.23 22.29
CA GLU A 810 20.90 -2.35 22.73
C GLU A 810 20.55 -3.27 21.55
N ILE A 811 20.21 -2.72 20.39
CA ILE A 811 19.91 -3.50 19.18
C ILE A 811 21.16 -4.25 18.71
N GLU A 812 22.32 -3.60 18.65
CA GLU A 812 23.58 -4.26 18.27
C GLU A 812 23.94 -5.40 19.21
N LYS A 813 23.74 -5.21 20.52
CA LYS A 813 23.91 -6.27 21.51
C LYS A 813 22.95 -7.44 21.25
N MET A 814 21.67 -7.15 20.99
CA MET A 814 20.67 -8.18 20.68
C MET A 814 20.98 -8.93 19.39
N VAL A 815 21.52 -8.26 18.36
CA VAL A 815 21.99 -8.89 17.13
C VAL A 815 23.13 -9.88 17.43
N GLN A 816 24.09 -9.49 18.27
CA GLN A 816 25.19 -10.38 18.69
C GLN A 816 24.67 -11.58 19.49
N GLU A 817 23.72 -11.36 20.41
CA GLU A 817 23.08 -12.43 21.18
C GLU A 817 22.26 -13.38 20.28
N ALA A 818 21.53 -12.84 19.29
CA ALA A 818 20.80 -13.63 18.31
C ALA A 818 21.73 -14.52 17.46
N GLU A 819 22.87 -14.00 17.01
CA GLU A 819 23.86 -14.78 16.25
C GLU A 819 24.51 -15.86 17.13
N LYS A 820 24.80 -15.55 18.39
CA LYS A 820 25.27 -16.55 19.37
C LYS A 820 24.27 -17.69 19.50
N TYR A 821 23.00 -17.38 19.73
CA TYR A 821 21.99 -18.42 19.89
C TYR A 821 21.75 -19.21 18.61
N LYS A 822 21.83 -18.56 17.44
CA LYS A 822 21.77 -19.26 16.15
C LYS A 822 22.92 -20.26 16.01
N SER A 823 24.14 -19.90 16.40
CA SER A 823 25.27 -20.83 16.42
C SER A 823 25.05 -22.01 17.37
N GLU A 824 24.42 -21.77 18.53
CA GLU A 824 24.04 -22.84 19.47
C GLU A 824 22.99 -23.79 18.85
N ASP A 825 21.98 -23.23 18.16
CA ASP A 825 20.93 -24.00 17.51
C ASP A 825 21.50 -24.84 16.35
N GLU A 826 22.43 -24.31 15.56
CA GLU A 826 23.11 -25.05 14.49
C GLU A 826 23.99 -26.19 15.02
N GLU A 827 24.71 -25.98 16.12
CA GLU A 827 25.48 -27.05 16.76
C GLU A 827 24.55 -28.14 17.32
N HIS A 828 23.40 -27.76 17.90
CA HIS A 828 22.38 -28.73 18.33
C HIS A 828 21.81 -29.52 17.15
N LYS A 829 21.46 -28.85 16.04
CA LYS A 829 21.01 -29.51 14.79
C LYS A 829 22.08 -30.49 14.27
N ARG A 830 23.36 -30.09 14.29
CA ARG A 830 24.48 -30.96 13.88
C ARG A 830 24.59 -32.19 14.78
N LYS A 831 24.51 -32.01 16.10
CA LYS A 831 24.50 -33.10 17.08
C LYS A 831 23.35 -34.09 16.83
N VAL A 832 22.14 -33.60 16.61
CA VAL A 832 20.96 -34.45 16.31
C VAL A 832 21.16 -35.20 14.99
N LYS A 833 21.70 -34.54 13.96
CA LYS A 833 22.00 -35.18 12.67
C LYS A 833 23.05 -36.28 12.81
N ALA A 834 24.12 -36.04 13.56
CA ALA A 834 25.14 -37.05 13.86
C ALA A 834 24.57 -38.25 14.62
N LYS A 835 23.70 -37.98 15.61
CA LYS A 835 22.98 -39.02 16.37
C LYS A 835 22.14 -39.89 15.45
N ASN A 836 21.29 -39.28 14.62
CA ASN A 836 20.44 -39.99 13.68
C ASN A 836 21.27 -40.78 12.64
N ALA A 837 22.40 -40.24 12.18
CA ALA A 837 23.30 -40.93 11.27
C ALA A 837 23.92 -42.18 11.90
N LEU A 838 24.36 -42.09 13.16
CA LEU A 838 24.87 -43.23 13.93
C LEU A 838 23.80 -44.31 14.14
N GLU A 839 22.61 -43.92 14.59
CA GLU A 839 21.49 -44.86 14.80
C GLU A 839 21.05 -45.53 13.48
N ASN A 840 20.94 -44.77 12.39
CA ASN A 840 20.57 -45.31 11.09
C ASN A 840 21.63 -46.26 10.54
N TYR A 841 22.92 -45.90 10.66
CA TYR A 841 24.01 -46.79 10.23
C TYR A 841 24.02 -48.08 11.06
N SER A 842 23.89 -47.96 12.38
CA SER A 842 23.78 -49.09 13.31
C SER A 842 22.63 -50.03 12.92
N ASN A 843 21.43 -49.48 12.70
CA ASN A 843 20.25 -50.26 12.29
C ASN A 843 20.38 -50.90 10.90
N ASN A 844 21.00 -50.21 9.95
CA ASN A 844 21.22 -50.74 8.60
C ASN A 844 22.23 -51.90 8.63
N MET A 845 23.32 -51.76 9.40
CA MET A 845 24.31 -52.82 9.56
C MET A 845 23.73 -54.06 10.27
N LYS A 846 22.89 -53.87 11.29
CA LYS A 846 22.14 -54.98 11.92
C LYS A 846 21.26 -55.75 10.93
N LYS A 847 20.73 -55.09 9.89
CA LYS A 847 19.89 -55.74 8.86
C LYS A 847 20.70 -56.37 7.72
N ALA A 848 21.83 -55.78 7.35
CA ALA A 848 22.59 -56.16 6.16
C ALA A 848 23.42 -57.45 6.31
N VAL A 849 23.69 -57.88 7.55
CA VAL A 849 24.69 -58.90 7.86
C VAL A 849 24.02 -60.22 8.26
N LYS A 850 24.24 -61.28 7.46
CA LYS A 850 23.81 -62.67 7.78
C LYS A 850 24.93 -63.51 8.42
N ASP A 851 26.17 -63.40 7.95
CA ASP A 851 27.36 -64.08 8.49
C ASP A 851 28.21 -63.10 9.32
N TYR A 852 28.91 -63.52 10.38
CA TYR A 852 29.53 -62.64 11.41
C TYR A 852 28.56 -61.71 12.17
N LYS A 853 27.30 -62.14 12.23
CA LYS A 853 26.21 -61.43 12.89
C LYS A 853 26.56 -61.01 14.33
N GLU A 854 27.13 -61.89 15.14
CA GLU A 854 27.46 -61.60 16.55
C GLU A 854 28.42 -60.41 16.72
N THR A 855 29.49 -60.31 15.94
CA THR A 855 30.51 -59.26 16.12
C THR A 855 30.01 -57.89 15.65
N ILE A 856 29.22 -57.84 14.57
CA ILE A 856 28.62 -56.60 14.08
C ILE A 856 27.45 -56.17 14.97
N GLU A 857 26.67 -57.12 15.49
CA GLU A 857 25.63 -56.84 16.49
C GLU A 857 26.24 -56.29 17.78
N ASP A 858 27.34 -56.87 18.28
CA ASP A 858 28.02 -56.38 19.47
C ASP A 858 28.58 -54.96 19.27
N ALA A 859 29.25 -54.70 18.13
CA ALA A 859 29.76 -53.36 17.83
C ALA A 859 28.68 -52.28 17.67
N THR A 860 27.56 -52.63 17.02
CA THR A 860 26.41 -51.73 16.86
C THR A 860 25.71 -51.50 18.20
N GLU A 861 25.62 -52.52 19.04
CA GLU A 861 25.05 -52.43 20.39
C GLU A 861 25.92 -51.59 21.32
N GLN A 862 27.24 -51.79 21.33
CA GLN A 862 28.19 -50.96 22.07
C GLN A 862 28.12 -49.50 21.63
N SER A 863 27.99 -49.23 20.33
CA SER A 863 27.85 -47.87 19.82
C SER A 863 26.54 -47.22 20.27
N ASN A 864 25.44 -47.97 20.29
CA ASN A 864 24.14 -47.48 20.78
C ASN A 864 24.15 -47.28 22.31
N GLN A 865 24.77 -48.19 23.07
CA GLN A 865 24.94 -48.05 24.52
C GLN A 865 25.80 -46.83 24.85
N TRP A 866 26.89 -46.61 24.11
CA TRP A 866 27.69 -45.41 24.23
C TRP A 866 26.86 -44.16 23.94
N LEU A 867 26.07 -44.16 22.87
CA LEU A 867 25.21 -43.03 22.50
C LEU A 867 24.17 -42.71 23.58
N ASN A 868 23.56 -43.75 24.16
CA ASN A 868 22.56 -43.61 25.23
C ASN A 868 23.19 -43.16 26.56
N GLY A 869 24.40 -43.63 26.88
CA GLY A 869 25.13 -43.23 28.09
C GLY A 869 25.72 -41.82 28.01
N ASN A 870 26.02 -41.32 26.80
CA ASN A 870 26.71 -40.04 26.58
C ASN A 870 25.78 -38.97 26.00
N HIS A 871 24.64 -38.71 26.66
CA HIS A 871 23.66 -37.71 26.22
C HIS A 871 24.23 -36.28 26.08
N LEU A 872 25.32 -35.95 26.78
CA LEU A 872 26.02 -34.67 26.69
C LEU A 872 27.11 -34.62 25.60
N ALA A 873 27.40 -35.71 24.89
CA ALA A 873 28.43 -35.72 23.86
C ALA A 873 28.20 -34.64 22.78
N GLY A 874 29.28 -33.98 22.35
CA GLY A 874 29.25 -33.01 21.26
C GLY A 874 29.11 -33.68 19.89
N ALA A 875 28.77 -32.91 18.85
CA ALA A 875 28.59 -33.46 17.50
C ALA A 875 29.84 -34.20 17.00
N ASP A 876 31.02 -33.62 17.20
CA ASP A 876 32.30 -34.22 16.77
C ASP A 876 32.57 -35.59 17.42
N GLN A 877 32.17 -35.78 18.68
CA GLN A 877 32.35 -37.05 19.38
C GLN A 877 31.42 -38.13 18.81
N ILE A 878 30.17 -37.76 18.49
CA ILE A 878 29.20 -38.68 17.89
C ILE A 878 29.62 -39.03 16.45
N GLU A 879 30.08 -38.04 15.68
CA GLU A 879 30.63 -38.25 14.33
C GLU A 879 31.89 -39.14 14.36
N GLY A 880 32.76 -38.96 15.37
CA GLY A 880 33.90 -39.82 15.62
C GLY A 880 33.48 -41.27 15.88
N LYS A 881 32.47 -41.48 16.73
CA LYS A 881 31.92 -42.82 17.00
C LYS A 881 31.29 -43.46 15.76
N LEU A 882 30.61 -42.68 14.93
CA LEU A 882 30.12 -43.16 13.63
C LEU A 882 31.27 -43.62 12.73
N LYS A 883 32.37 -42.85 12.64
CA LYS A 883 33.55 -43.24 11.85
C LYS A 883 34.21 -44.50 12.40
N GLU A 884 34.32 -44.64 13.72
CA GLU A 884 34.83 -45.86 14.36
C GLU A 884 33.98 -47.08 13.99
N LEU A 885 32.65 -46.98 14.11
CA LEU A 885 31.73 -48.05 13.75
C LEU A 885 31.81 -48.38 12.25
N GLN A 886 31.85 -47.36 11.39
CA GLN A 886 32.03 -47.54 9.94
C GLN A 886 33.33 -48.25 9.59
N SER A 887 34.45 -47.84 10.20
CA SER A 887 35.75 -48.45 9.97
C SER A 887 35.74 -49.93 10.38
N LEU A 888 35.15 -50.24 11.54
CA LEU A 888 35.06 -51.60 12.03
C LEU A 888 34.20 -52.47 11.11
N CYS A 889 32.99 -52.00 10.78
CA CYS A 889 32.08 -52.70 9.86
C CYS A 889 32.71 -52.92 8.49
N ASN A 890 33.31 -51.88 7.88
CA ASN A 890 33.96 -51.98 6.57
C ASN A 890 35.13 -52.97 6.58
N SER A 891 35.95 -52.98 7.65
CA SER A 891 37.06 -53.94 7.77
C SER A 891 36.57 -55.39 7.82
N MET A 892 35.41 -55.63 8.43
CA MET A 892 34.81 -56.96 8.51
C MET A 892 34.15 -57.36 7.19
N THR A 893 33.46 -56.44 6.52
CA THR A 893 32.90 -56.69 5.18
C THR A 893 34.00 -56.93 4.13
N ALA A 894 35.14 -56.24 4.23
CA ALA A 894 36.29 -56.48 3.35
C ALA A 894 36.91 -57.88 3.57
N LYS A 895 36.89 -58.41 4.79
CA LYS A 895 37.29 -59.80 5.08
C LYS A 895 36.31 -60.84 4.54
N MET A 896 35.04 -60.47 4.30
CA MET A 896 34.02 -61.36 3.71
C MET A 896 34.17 -61.55 2.19
N TYR A 897 34.73 -60.56 1.48
CA TYR A 897 34.94 -60.62 0.03
C TYR A 897 36.42 -60.38 -0.33
N PRO A 898 37.33 -61.35 -0.16
CA PRO A 898 38.76 -61.17 -0.42
C PRO A 898 39.14 -61.01 -1.90
N GLY A 899 38.20 -60.81 -2.83
CA GLY A 899 38.42 -61.07 -4.27
C GLY A 899 37.69 -60.17 -5.27
N ALA A 900 37.59 -58.86 -5.02
CA ALA A 900 37.10 -57.92 -6.04
C ALA A 900 38.04 -56.70 -6.23
N GLY A 901 39.33 -56.87 -5.96
CA GLY A 901 40.38 -55.86 -6.17
C GLY A 901 41.51 -56.44 -7.02
N GLY A 902 41.18 -56.74 -8.28
CA GLY A 902 42.10 -57.28 -9.29
C GLY A 902 41.54 -57.08 -10.70
N ASP A 903 40.95 -55.91 -10.94
CA ASP A 903 40.87 -55.14 -12.19
C ASP A 903 39.80 -54.05 -11.99
N MET A 904 40.25 -52.91 -11.49
CA MET A 904 39.80 -51.54 -11.78
C MET A 904 40.62 -50.54 -10.97
#